data_AF-A0A6V8H0D9-F1
#
_entry.id   AF-A0A6V8H0D9-F1
#
_cell.length_a   1.000
_cell.length_b   1.000
_cell.length_c   1.000
_cell.angle_alpha   90.00
_cell.angle_beta   90.00
_cell.angle_gamma   90.00
#
_symmetry.space_group_name_H-M   'P 1'
#
loop_
_entity.id
_entity.type
_entity.pdbx_description
1 polymer ?
#
loop_
_entity_poly.entity_id
_entity_poly.type
_entity_poly.pdbx_seq_one_letter_code
_entity_poly.pdbx_strand_id
1 'polypeptide(L)'
;MHATESNGHCEERTELFPEQANIDTVNPKATIDRIRNERHKSVLTSRLKGIAWLSHLAGLGSTAVVVQLSFRNVYFHDVDDKKFWGIVNLNEALKGLQFAAKLHELFMVASITAIAFHFMRSFLLGSTGLPLGLISSPFNIGYLSYPFSKEFVYSVFRSRPLYIPFAVFLCLCTILITAVGPVSAIMLVPSLDWWAVSRPYGANETFPVYVTTNVSRLWPHIVDSDLTTCQQYINQTINCPGAGMREINNWLIGYSNNGLAPNITIPEILGGGRRQLQSGVAGNIDEPTLDLVMPPESNNWTDQEVRNSTTYDRSVGPSILTTTPSHWVLLMLGAFWKYANDKNLGLINRAERPRFQVDKNVPIYEPLVSTRCAAYDYFDSRKQADALTAPFVRNKFGSTGIPTLENRGWPIDQSIWNYTRPLNIVNFTWVDLHDSTVNASIGAVFSIPYLLSVNHSAAFQSSMIVPCTIEARWTGSALVYDPSASTASDNVSQPLCFQHPDDESNYEAVGNKLPACPENLYATSIMDISMSWANMLNLPLPPYPEDGAFSPNTTINDLIYNLIQVNGDYSTNASSDAYYYPLQWNSDLNKYRRSMAKDLASILGMYVADGLSRIQYVEPDIRVISQNTTATVNWTTLLFQAGKNAKSFNGSASQETFQNQSADWPQYQFTVERWGYGYGLNTRTSQFGMSILLIYAALVIGYLLWYYVFISLFRPKSDWALTSKKWSSIGELLALAINSPPSIELDGTCAGIGEGKIWANTVAIRDVGDQHLAVVVGDSKDSHLRVRRGAKYGSLRSEQ
;
A
#
# COMPACT_ATOMS: atom_id res chain seq x y z
N MET A 1 32.54 -12.20 71.22
CA MET A 1 32.74 -10.89 71.89
C MET A 1 31.38 -10.45 72.41
N HIS A 2 31.10 -10.78 73.68
CA HIS A 2 30.91 -9.83 74.78
C HIS A 2 29.71 -8.89 74.53
N ALA A 3 28.52 -9.17 75.09
CA ALA A 3 28.12 -8.93 76.49
C ALA A 3 28.06 -7.44 76.84
N THR A 4 26.88 -6.92 77.20
CA THR A 4 26.51 -6.63 78.61
C THR A 4 25.13 -5.95 78.71
N GLU A 5 24.29 -6.53 79.56
CA GLU A 5 23.21 -5.87 80.31
C GLU A 5 23.76 -4.70 81.16
N SER A 6 22.91 -3.75 81.57
CA SER A 6 22.54 -3.59 83.00
C SER A 6 21.73 -2.31 83.27
N ASN A 7 20.73 -2.48 84.15
CA ASN A 7 20.29 -1.60 85.26
C ASN A 7 19.86 -0.15 84.94
N GLY A 8 18.68 0.36 85.34
CA GLY A 8 17.81 0.01 86.45
C GLY A 8 17.82 1.15 87.48
N HIS A 9 16.68 1.81 87.74
CA HIS A 9 16.22 2.26 89.08
C HIS A 9 14.97 3.14 89.00
N CYS A 10 14.01 2.83 89.85
CA CYS A 10 13.00 3.75 90.36
C CYS A 10 13.64 4.70 91.38
N GLU A 11 13.29 5.98 91.36
CA GLU A 11 12.99 6.70 92.59
C GLU A 11 12.16 7.97 92.32
N GLU A 12 11.40 8.30 93.35
CA GLU A 12 10.23 9.17 93.46
C GLU A 12 10.66 10.58 93.91
N ARG A 13 10.10 11.66 93.35
CA ARG A 13 9.80 12.86 94.15
C ARG A 13 8.76 13.81 93.52
N THR A 14 7.90 14.21 94.45
CA THR A 14 6.74 15.09 94.55
C THR A 14 6.83 16.53 94.01
N GLU A 15 5.62 17.14 93.97
CA GLU A 15 5.24 18.57 93.88
C GLU A 15 4.91 19.09 92.47
N LEU A 16 3.81 19.83 92.20
CA LEU A 16 2.86 20.59 93.01
C LEU A 16 1.62 20.89 92.11
N PHE A 17 0.42 20.93 92.70
CA PHE A 17 -0.83 21.38 92.04
C PHE A 17 -0.76 22.86 91.61
N PRO A 18 -1.54 23.25 90.58
CA PRO A 18 -2.50 24.33 90.76
C PRO A 18 -3.90 23.88 90.29
N GLU A 19 -4.88 23.87 91.17
CA GLU A 19 -5.74 25.00 91.53
C GLU A 19 -6.97 25.10 90.61
N GLN A 20 -8.13 24.92 91.24
CA GLN A 20 -9.46 24.89 90.65
C GLN A 20 -9.80 26.22 89.96
N ALA A 21 -10.19 26.15 88.70
CA ALA A 21 -10.96 27.19 88.03
C ALA A 21 -12.24 26.59 87.43
N ASN A 22 -13.31 26.75 88.22
CA ASN A 22 -14.69 27.00 87.83
C ASN A 22 -15.21 26.34 86.53
N ILE A 23 -15.93 25.23 86.68
CA ILE A 23 -16.83 24.71 85.64
C ILE A 23 -18.07 25.59 85.64
N ASP A 24 -17.97 26.74 84.97
CA ASP A 24 -19.13 27.48 84.52
C ASP A 24 -19.78 26.72 83.36
N THR A 25 -21.09 26.55 83.48
CA THR A 25 -22.00 25.88 82.56
C THR A 25 -21.79 26.31 81.10
N VAL A 26 -21.02 25.53 80.34
CA VAL A 26 -21.00 25.63 78.88
C VAL A 26 -22.33 25.13 78.38
N ASN A 27 -23.21 26.05 77.98
CA ASN A 27 -24.46 25.73 77.31
C ASN A 27 -24.13 24.97 75.99
N PRO A 28 -24.40 23.66 75.89
CA PRO A 28 -23.95 22.83 74.77
C PRO A 28 -24.54 23.29 73.42
N LYS A 29 -25.70 23.96 73.46
CA LYS A 29 -26.37 24.49 72.26
C LYS A 29 -25.55 25.58 71.55
N ALA A 30 -24.86 26.44 72.29
CA ALA A 30 -24.15 27.59 71.69
C ALA A 30 -22.85 27.19 70.97
N THR A 31 -22.21 26.08 71.38
CA THR A 31 -21.00 25.55 70.73
C THR A 31 -21.34 24.71 69.49
N ILE A 32 -22.47 24.00 69.48
CA ILE A 32 -22.95 23.21 68.34
C ILE A 32 -23.41 24.11 67.18
N ASP A 33 -24.05 25.24 67.48
CA ASP A 33 -24.50 26.18 66.45
C ASP A 33 -23.35 26.95 65.77
N ARG A 34 -22.17 27.05 66.40
CA ARG A 34 -20.95 27.61 65.77
C ARG A 34 -20.25 26.69 64.77
N ILE A 35 -20.59 25.40 64.72
CA ILE A 35 -19.92 24.39 63.88
C ILE A 35 -20.73 24.03 62.61
N ARG A 36 -22.05 24.30 62.57
CA ARG A 36 -22.91 24.02 61.41
C ARG A 36 -22.83 25.09 60.32
N ASN A 37 -21.75 25.10 59.53
CA ASN A 37 -21.65 25.95 58.33
C ASN A 37 -22.40 25.38 57.10
N GLU A 38 -22.61 24.06 57.04
CA GLU A 38 -23.19 23.41 55.87
C GLU A 38 -24.73 23.32 55.96
N ARG A 39 -25.44 23.83 54.95
CA ARG A 39 -26.91 23.86 54.93
C ARG A 39 -27.52 22.54 54.42
N HIS A 40 -28.72 22.20 54.87
CA HIS A 40 -29.47 21.06 54.32
C HIS A 40 -29.73 21.22 52.81
N LYS A 41 -29.49 20.15 52.04
CA LYS A 41 -29.52 20.15 50.57
C LYS A 41 -30.57 19.18 50.05
N SER A 42 -31.20 19.49 48.92
CA SER A 42 -31.96 18.49 48.18
C SER A 42 -31.02 17.58 47.40
N VAL A 43 -31.32 16.27 47.41
CA VAL A 43 -30.54 15.26 46.67
C VAL A 43 -31.05 15.11 45.24
N LEU A 44 -32.37 15.17 45.09
CA LEU A 44 -33.10 14.80 43.89
C LEU A 44 -33.39 16.05 43.06
N THR A 45 -33.01 16.02 41.78
CA THR A 45 -33.19 17.15 40.85
C THR A 45 -33.97 16.72 39.61
N SER A 46 -34.80 17.62 39.12
CA SER A 46 -35.77 17.39 38.04
C SER A 46 -35.21 17.46 36.62
N ARG A 47 -34.03 18.03 36.42
CA ARG A 47 -33.47 18.26 35.09
C ARG A 47 -31.99 17.93 35.10
N LEU A 48 -31.53 17.27 34.03
CA LEU A 48 -30.12 17.30 33.63
C LEU A 48 -29.79 18.77 33.31
N LYS A 49 -29.26 19.49 34.29
CA LYS A 49 -28.78 20.88 34.16
C LYS A 49 -27.29 20.90 34.44
N GLY A 50 -26.53 21.75 33.76
CA GLY A 50 -25.12 22.03 34.08
C GLY A 50 -24.10 21.22 33.26
N ILE A 51 -22.88 21.10 33.79
CA ILE A 51 -21.66 20.66 33.09
C ILE A 51 -21.81 19.31 32.36
N ALA A 52 -22.55 18.35 32.91
CA ALA A 52 -22.73 17.03 32.27
C ALA A 52 -23.45 17.10 30.91
N TRP A 53 -24.41 18.00 30.75
CA TRP A 53 -25.10 18.16 29.46
C TRP A 53 -24.19 18.87 28.44
N LEU A 54 -23.39 19.83 28.91
CA LEU A 54 -22.37 20.50 28.09
C LEU A 54 -21.30 19.54 27.60
N SER A 55 -20.85 18.58 28.42
CA SER A 55 -19.86 17.58 27.99
C SER A 55 -20.38 16.66 26.88
N HIS A 56 -21.66 16.25 26.93
CA HIS A 56 -22.26 15.45 25.86
C HIS A 56 -22.36 16.25 24.55
N LEU A 57 -22.80 17.51 24.61
CA LEU A 57 -22.88 18.36 23.43
C LEU A 57 -21.50 18.71 22.85
N ALA A 58 -20.54 19.06 23.70
CA ALA A 58 -19.18 19.34 23.26
C ALA A 58 -18.55 18.10 22.61
N GLY A 59 -18.68 16.93 23.23
CA GLY A 59 -18.18 15.67 22.70
C GLY A 59 -18.87 15.26 21.40
N LEU A 60 -20.21 15.28 21.33
CA LEU A 60 -20.94 14.94 20.10
C LEU A 60 -20.69 15.95 18.97
N GLY A 61 -20.69 17.25 19.29
CA GLY A 61 -20.48 18.31 18.31
C GLY A 61 -19.08 18.25 17.69
N SER A 62 -18.05 18.11 18.53
CA SER A 62 -16.67 17.95 18.03
C SER A 62 -16.49 16.64 17.24
N THR A 63 -17.04 15.52 17.71
CA THR A 63 -17.03 14.26 16.94
C THR A 63 -17.74 14.42 15.60
N ALA A 64 -18.88 15.10 15.54
CA ALA A 64 -19.59 15.33 14.27
C ALA A 64 -18.75 16.16 13.28
N VAL A 65 -18.00 17.16 13.75
CA VAL A 65 -17.07 17.93 12.91
C VAL A 65 -15.97 17.04 12.34
N VAL A 66 -15.30 16.25 13.17
CA VAL A 66 -14.22 15.34 12.76
C VAL A 66 -14.71 14.30 11.75
N VAL A 67 -15.87 13.72 12.03
CA VAL A 67 -16.53 12.75 11.15
C VAL A 67 -16.86 13.39 9.79
N GLN A 68 -17.42 14.60 9.79
CA GLN A 68 -17.74 15.33 8.56
C GLN A 68 -16.51 15.71 7.74
N LEU A 69 -15.41 16.10 8.38
CA LEU A 69 -14.14 16.38 7.69
C LEU A 69 -13.64 15.15 6.93
N SER A 70 -13.71 13.98 7.56
CA SER A 70 -13.24 12.72 6.98
C SER A 70 -14.14 12.21 5.84
N PHE A 71 -15.47 12.32 5.98
CA PHE A 71 -16.41 11.91 4.93
C PHE A 71 -16.38 12.81 3.69
N ARG A 72 -16.03 14.10 3.87
CA ARG A 72 -15.92 15.05 2.76
C ARG A 72 -14.61 14.96 1.98
N ASN A 73 -13.70 14.06 2.37
CA ASN A 73 -12.41 13.85 1.72
C ASN A 73 -11.61 15.16 1.55
N VAL A 74 -11.52 15.95 2.61
CA VAL A 74 -11.03 17.34 2.55
C VAL A 74 -9.51 17.39 2.50
N TYR A 75 -8.97 18.02 1.46
CA TYR A 75 -7.54 18.31 1.35
C TYR A 75 -7.10 19.37 2.37
N PHE A 76 -5.97 19.14 3.04
CA PHE A 76 -5.43 20.05 4.06
C PHE A 76 -4.26 20.89 3.52
N HIS A 77 -3.14 20.28 3.12
CA HIS A 77 -1.95 21.03 2.68
C HIS A 77 -0.90 20.15 1.97
N ASP A 78 -0.09 20.75 1.08
CA ASP A 78 1.05 20.05 0.46
C ASP A 78 2.14 19.78 1.51
N VAL A 79 2.95 18.74 1.28
CA VAL A 79 4.08 18.42 2.17
C VAL A 79 5.26 19.36 1.96
N ASP A 80 5.51 19.74 0.71
CA ASP A 80 6.70 20.51 0.36
C ASP A 80 6.52 22.01 0.69
N ASP A 81 5.26 22.46 0.85
CA ASP A 81 4.88 23.80 1.28
C ASP A 81 5.01 23.88 2.80
N LYS A 82 6.15 24.41 3.23
CA LYS A 82 6.48 24.50 4.65
C LYS A 82 5.57 25.51 5.38
N LYS A 83 4.84 26.37 4.68
CA LYS A 83 4.06 27.47 5.28
C LYS A 83 2.55 27.24 5.14
N PHE A 84 1.96 26.70 6.21
CA PHE A 84 0.51 26.65 6.36
C PHE A 84 -0.10 28.07 6.39
N TRP A 85 -0.99 28.34 5.44
CA TRP A 85 -1.61 29.66 5.20
C TRP A 85 -0.61 30.81 5.03
N GLY A 86 0.63 30.51 4.62
CA GLY A 86 1.68 31.50 4.40
C GLY A 86 2.31 32.10 5.68
N ILE A 87 1.83 31.72 6.87
CA ILE A 87 2.21 32.36 8.15
C ILE A 87 2.78 31.35 9.15
N VAL A 88 2.21 30.15 9.25
CA VAL A 88 2.54 29.17 10.29
C VAL A 88 3.33 28.01 9.68
N ASN A 89 4.33 27.50 10.39
CA ASN A 89 5.03 26.29 9.92
C ASN A 89 4.07 25.09 9.93
N LEU A 90 4.09 24.26 8.87
CA LEU A 90 3.23 23.07 8.78
C LEU A 90 3.38 22.16 10.02
N ASN A 91 4.61 21.96 10.50
CA ASN A 91 4.89 21.17 11.71
C ASN A 91 4.24 21.77 12.98
N GLU A 92 4.12 23.09 13.07
CA GLU A 92 3.44 23.75 14.19
C GLU A 92 1.92 23.59 14.08
N ALA A 93 1.36 23.69 12.88
CA ALA A 93 -0.06 23.44 12.63
C ALA A 93 -0.45 22.00 13.00
N LEU A 94 0.36 21.00 12.58
CA LEU A 94 0.15 19.59 12.94
C LEU A 94 0.21 19.36 14.46
N LYS A 95 1.14 20.01 15.17
CA LYS A 95 1.19 19.97 16.64
C LYS A 95 -0.06 20.62 17.28
N GLY A 96 -0.56 21.71 16.69
CA GLY A 96 -1.81 22.33 17.10
C GLY A 96 -3.02 21.40 16.96
N LEU A 97 -3.07 20.61 15.88
CA LEU A 97 -4.11 19.59 15.68
C LEU A 97 -4.01 18.44 16.68
N GLN A 98 -2.79 18.03 17.08
CA GLN A 98 -2.61 17.05 18.16
C GLN A 98 -3.14 17.58 19.50
N PHE A 99 -2.94 18.87 19.79
CA PHE A 99 -3.54 19.50 20.97
C PHE A 99 -5.08 19.50 20.89
N ALA A 100 -5.64 19.84 19.72
CA ALA A 100 -7.08 19.76 19.49
C ALA A 100 -7.62 18.32 19.65
N ALA A 101 -6.88 17.31 19.20
CA ALA A 101 -7.20 15.90 19.43
C ALA A 101 -7.26 15.53 20.90
N LYS A 102 -6.35 16.07 21.72
CA LYS A 102 -6.38 15.84 23.16
C LYS A 102 -7.60 16.48 23.81
N LEU A 103 -8.00 17.67 23.39
CA LEU A 103 -9.24 18.30 23.87
C LEU A 103 -10.48 17.51 23.46
N HIS A 104 -10.51 17.01 22.22
CA HIS A 104 -11.59 16.16 21.70
C HIS A 104 -11.73 14.87 22.52
N GLU A 105 -10.62 14.19 22.80
CA GLU A 105 -10.56 13.03 23.70
C GLU A 105 -11.18 13.36 25.06
N LEU A 106 -10.74 14.46 25.71
CA LEU A 106 -11.21 14.84 27.05
C LEU A 106 -12.72 15.09 27.10
N PHE A 107 -13.30 15.69 26.06
CA PHE A 107 -14.76 15.87 25.99
C PHE A 107 -15.51 14.54 25.90
N MET A 108 -15.00 13.59 25.11
CA MET A 108 -15.60 12.26 25.01
C MET A 108 -15.48 11.47 26.31
N VAL A 109 -14.32 11.50 26.96
CA VAL A 109 -14.11 10.85 28.28
C VAL A 109 -15.06 11.44 29.32
N ALA A 110 -15.12 12.77 29.43
CA ALA A 110 -16.04 13.45 30.36
C ALA A 110 -17.50 13.08 30.10
N SER A 111 -17.89 12.97 28.82
CA SER A 111 -19.22 12.52 28.39
C SER A 111 -19.51 11.09 28.86
N ILE A 112 -18.65 10.11 28.55
CA ILE A 112 -18.86 8.70 28.94
C ILE A 112 -18.90 8.55 30.47
N THR A 113 -17.97 9.17 31.19
CA THR A 113 -17.92 9.13 32.65
C THR A 113 -19.19 9.73 33.28
N ALA A 114 -19.73 10.82 32.72
CA ALA A 114 -20.98 11.40 33.19
C ALA A 114 -22.19 10.44 33.04
N ILE A 115 -22.23 9.65 31.95
CA ILE A 115 -23.25 8.61 31.74
C ILE A 115 -23.12 7.52 32.83
N ALA A 116 -21.91 7.06 33.11
CA ALA A 116 -21.67 6.05 34.14
C ALA A 116 -22.08 6.52 35.55
N PHE A 117 -21.75 7.77 35.90
CA PHE A 117 -22.21 8.38 37.15
C PHE A 117 -23.73 8.47 37.25
N HIS A 118 -24.40 8.78 36.14
CA HIS A 118 -25.86 8.79 36.10
C HIS A 118 -26.44 7.41 36.45
N PHE A 119 -25.93 6.34 35.85
CA PHE A 119 -26.40 4.98 36.14
C PHE A 119 -26.09 4.55 37.57
N MET A 120 -24.87 4.76 38.07
CA MET A 120 -24.49 4.44 39.45
C MET A 120 -25.44 5.09 40.45
N ARG A 121 -25.69 6.40 40.33
CA ARG A 121 -26.62 7.12 41.21
C ARG A 121 -28.05 6.62 41.08
N SER A 122 -28.48 6.29 39.85
CA SER A 122 -29.81 5.74 39.62
C SER A 122 -30.01 4.40 40.33
N PHE A 123 -28.97 3.55 40.38
CA PHE A 123 -29.02 2.30 41.13
C PHE A 123 -29.00 2.53 42.64
N LEU A 124 -28.10 3.41 43.13
CA LEU A 124 -27.98 3.72 44.57
C LEU A 124 -29.27 4.29 45.17
N LEU A 125 -29.97 5.15 44.42
CA LEU A 125 -31.26 5.73 44.83
C LEU A 125 -32.46 4.83 44.53
N GLY A 126 -32.27 3.80 43.70
CA GLY A 126 -33.31 2.89 43.25
C GLY A 126 -33.74 1.86 44.29
N SER A 127 -34.72 1.04 43.92
CA SER A 127 -35.24 -0.06 44.73
C SER A 127 -34.23 -1.19 44.92
N THR A 128 -33.47 -1.49 43.88
CA THR A 128 -32.58 -2.66 43.84
C THR A 128 -31.25 -2.42 44.55
N GLY A 129 -30.73 -1.18 44.54
CA GLY A 129 -29.37 -0.87 44.98
C GLY A 129 -28.31 -1.30 43.96
N LEU A 130 -27.05 -1.05 44.28
CA LEU A 130 -25.88 -1.39 43.47
C LEU A 130 -24.91 -2.27 44.29
N PRO A 131 -24.35 -3.37 43.75
CA PRO A 131 -23.30 -4.12 44.44
C PRO A 131 -22.15 -3.22 44.89
N LEU A 132 -21.61 -3.46 46.08
CA LEU A 132 -20.55 -2.65 46.71
C LEU A 132 -19.36 -2.44 45.76
N GLY A 133 -18.91 -3.50 45.09
CA GLY A 133 -17.75 -3.44 44.18
C GLY A 133 -18.00 -2.64 42.90
N LEU A 134 -19.25 -2.30 42.57
CA LEU A 134 -19.57 -1.46 41.42
C LEU A 134 -19.73 0.03 41.77
N ILE A 135 -19.65 0.42 43.05
CA ILE A 135 -19.72 1.83 43.46
C ILE A 135 -18.50 2.60 42.96
N SER A 136 -17.33 1.96 42.93
CA SER A 136 -16.10 2.57 42.41
C SER A 136 -16.10 2.71 40.88
N SER A 137 -17.03 2.05 40.16
CA SER A 137 -16.98 1.94 38.70
C SER A 137 -16.73 3.26 37.99
N PRO A 138 -17.53 4.32 38.17
CA PRO A 138 -17.36 5.56 37.38
C PRO A 138 -16.01 6.26 37.59
N PHE A 139 -15.32 5.98 38.70
CA PHE A 139 -13.98 6.49 39.01
C PHE A 139 -12.87 5.65 38.36
N ASN A 140 -13.15 4.38 38.10
CA ASN A 140 -12.21 3.40 37.56
C ASN A 140 -12.43 3.07 36.06
N ILE A 141 -13.43 3.67 35.41
CA ILE A 141 -13.62 3.47 33.96
C ILE A 141 -12.43 4.09 33.21
N GLY A 142 -11.86 3.30 32.29
CA GLY A 142 -10.66 3.65 31.54
C GLY A 142 -9.40 2.94 32.02
N TYR A 143 -9.41 2.34 33.22
CA TYR A 143 -8.35 1.44 33.66
C TYR A 143 -8.63 0.01 33.15
N LEU A 144 -7.77 -0.52 32.28
CA LEU A 144 -7.93 -1.85 31.69
C LEU A 144 -7.91 -2.99 32.73
N SER A 145 -7.30 -2.77 33.89
CA SER A 145 -7.30 -3.73 35.00
C SER A 145 -8.62 -3.78 35.77
N TYR A 146 -9.50 -2.78 35.63
CA TYR A 146 -10.71 -2.67 36.43
C TYR A 146 -11.71 -3.82 36.18
N PRO A 147 -12.04 -4.23 34.94
CA PRO A 147 -12.93 -5.37 34.69
C PRO A 147 -12.42 -6.71 35.24
N PHE A 148 -11.11 -6.83 35.49
CA PHE A 148 -10.49 -8.04 36.05
C PHE A 148 -10.28 -7.94 37.57
N SER A 149 -10.62 -6.81 38.18
CA SER A 149 -10.50 -6.63 39.62
C SER A 149 -11.46 -7.54 40.38
N LYS A 150 -11.06 -7.94 41.60
CA LYS A 150 -11.93 -8.74 42.49
C LYS A 150 -13.24 -8.01 42.77
N GLU A 151 -13.20 -6.69 42.95
CA GLU A 151 -14.40 -5.88 43.19
C GLU A 151 -15.39 -5.98 42.02
N PHE A 152 -14.94 -5.88 40.76
CA PHE A 152 -15.81 -5.99 39.61
C PHE A 152 -16.32 -7.42 39.37
N VAL A 153 -15.41 -8.40 39.32
CA VAL A 153 -15.75 -9.79 38.96
C VAL A 153 -16.75 -10.38 39.95
N TYR A 154 -16.50 -10.25 41.26
CA TYR A 154 -17.43 -10.80 42.26
C TYR A 154 -18.77 -10.07 42.29
N SER A 155 -18.80 -8.75 42.08
CA SER A 155 -20.06 -8.00 41.96
C SER A 155 -20.89 -8.34 40.73
N VAL A 156 -20.30 -8.91 39.67
CA VAL A 156 -21.03 -9.25 38.44
C VAL A 156 -21.50 -10.70 38.46
N PHE A 157 -20.60 -11.64 38.77
CA PHE A 157 -20.90 -13.08 38.68
C PHE A 157 -21.66 -13.64 39.89
N ARG A 158 -21.61 -12.96 41.05
CA ARG A 158 -22.24 -13.44 42.29
C ARG A 158 -23.51 -12.65 42.66
N SER A 159 -23.79 -11.55 41.98
CA SER A 159 -25.00 -10.74 42.18
C SER A 159 -26.12 -11.15 41.20
N ARG A 160 -27.28 -10.49 41.29
CA ARG A 160 -28.44 -10.77 40.43
C ARG A 160 -28.11 -10.52 38.94
N PRO A 161 -28.65 -11.32 37.99
CA PRO A 161 -28.38 -11.17 36.56
C PRO A 161 -28.79 -9.79 35.99
N LEU A 162 -29.62 -9.04 36.71
CA LEU A 162 -29.97 -7.65 36.42
C LEU A 162 -28.76 -6.71 36.27
N TYR A 163 -27.62 -7.02 36.90
CA TYR A 163 -26.42 -6.17 36.84
C TYR A 163 -25.52 -6.47 35.63
N ILE A 164 -25.74 -7.59 34.91
CA ILE A 164 -24.95 -7.98 33.74
C ILE A 164 -24.96 -6.89 32.65
N PRO A 165 -26.11 -6.30 32.25
CA PRO A 165 -26.12 -5.24 31.23
C PRO A 165 -25.31 -4.00 31.66
N PHE A 166 -25.35 -3.63 32.94
CA PHE A 166 -24.58 -2.50 33.46
C PHE A 166 -23.07 -2.82 33.49
N ALA A 167 -22.70 -4.05 33.85
CA ALA A 167 -21.32 -4.52 33.79
C ALA A 167 -20.77 -4.52 32.36
N VAL A 168 -21.54 -5.05 31.40
CA VAL A 168 -21.20 -5.02 29.97
C VAL A 168 -21.02 -3.57 29.50
N PHE A 169 -21.93 -2.67 29.88
CA PHE A 169 -21.81 -1.24 29.59
C PHE A 169 -20.51 -0.65 30.15
N LEU A 170 -20.13 -0.96 31.39
CA LEU A 170 -18.89 -0.48 32.02
C LEU A 170 -17.63 -1.02 31.31
N CYS A 171 -17.63 -2.30 30.91
CA CYS A 171 -16.55 -2.88 30.12
C CYS A 171 -16.41 -2.17 28.76
N LEU A 172 -17.54 -1.97 28.05
CA LEU A 172 -17.55 -1.24 26.78
C LEU A 172 -17.06 0.21 26.94
N CYS A 173 -17.49 0.90 28.01
CA CYS A 173 -17.01 2.25 28.31
C CYS A 173 -15.52 2.29 28.61
N THR A 174 -14.98 1.28 29.29
CA THR A 174 -13.55 1.17 29.59
C THR A 174 -12.73 1.02 28.31
N ILE A 175 -13.14 0.09 27.44
CA ILE A 175 -12.50 -0.10 26.12
C ILE A 175 -12.60 1.19 25.29
N LEU A 176 -13.78 1.80 25.25
CA LEU A 176 -14.02 3.01 24.47
C LEU A 176 -13.17 4.19 24.97
N ILE A 177 -13.11 4.43 26.28
CA ILE A 177 -12.28 5.49 26.89
C ILE A 177 -10.79 5.29 26.59
N THR A 178 -10.31 4.05 26.57
CA THR A 178 -8.92 3.77 26.20
C THR A 178 -8.65 3.97 24.71
N ALA A 179 -9.65 3.71 23.85
CA ALA A 179 -9.50 3.83 22.41
C ALA A 179 -9.66 5.28 21.91
N VAL A 180 -10.47 6.11 22.55
CA VAL A 180 -10.77 7.47 22.05
C VAL A 180 -9.55 8.37 21.96
N GLY A 181 -8.53 8.20 22.82
CA GLY A 181 -7.30 9.00 22.75
C GLY A 181 -6.53 8.84 21.44
N PRO A 182 -6.03 7.63 21.11
CA PRO A 182 -5.37 7.40 19.83
C PRO A 182 -6.31 7.64 18.64
N VAL A 183 -7.60 7.32 18.75
CA VAL A 183 -8.57 7.54 17.68
C VAL A 183 -8.79 9.01 17.38
N SER A 184 -8.93 9.86 18.40
CA SER A 184 -9.02 11.32 18.22
C SER A 184 -7.79 11.85 17.50
N ALA A 185 -6.59 11.40 17.89
CA ALA A 185 -5.35 11.81 17.22
C ALA A 185 -5.32 11.38 15.74
N ILE A 186 -5.66 10.12 15.45
CA ILE A 186 -5.69 9.59 14.07
C ILE A 186 -6.68 10.35 13.19
N MET A 187 -7.84 10.74 13.73
CA MET A 187 -8.91 11.36 12.94
C MET A 187 -8.76 12.89 12.81
N LEU A 188 -8.09 13.56 13.74
CA LEU A 188 -7.83 15.02 13.70
C LEU A 188 -6.50 15.39 13.06
N VAL A 189 -5.51 14.51 13.08
CA VAL A 189 -4.27 14.73 12.34
C VAL A 189 -4.48 14.23 10.91
N PRO A 190 -4.37 15.09 9.89
CA PRO A 190 -4.58 14.67 8.51
C PRO A 190 -3.54 13.63 8.11
N SER A 191 -3.95 12.66 7.29
CA SER A 191 -3.07 11.61 6.78
C SER A 191 -2.33 12.08 5.53
N LEU A 192 -1.08 11.66 5.41
CA LEU A 192 -0.28 11.88 4.21
C LEU A 192 -0.63 10.83 3.16
N ASP A 193 -1.14 11.27 2.01
CA ASP A 193 -1.52 10.39 0.89
C ASP A 193 -1.58 11.18 -0.43
N TRP A 194 -1.89 10.50 -1.54
CA TRP A 194 -2.31 11.12 -2.79
C TRP A 194 -3.80 11.49 -2.72
N TRP A 195 -4.10 12.77 -2.97
CA TRP A 195 -5.46 13.29 -2.91
C TRP A 195 -5.93 13.76 -4.27
N ALA A 196 -7.11 13.31 -4.69
CA ALA A 196 -7.72 13.74 -5.94
C ALA A 196 -8.00 15.24 -5.93
N VAL A 197 -7.52 15.93 -6.96
CA VAL A 197 -7.76 17.37 -7.16
C VAL A 197 -9.08 17.53 -7.88
N SER A 198 -10.10 17.95 -7.14
CA SER A 198 -11.39 18.29 -7.74
C SER A 198 -11.26 19.51 -8.63
N ARG A 199 -11.60 19.38 -9.93
CA ARG A 199 -11.51 20.46 -10.94
C ARG A 199 -10.09 21.03 -11.06
N PRO A 200 -9.12 20.23 -11.54
CA PRO A 200 -7.71 20.60 -11.52
C PRO A 200 -7.38 21.83 -12.38
N TYR A 201 -8.17 22.11 -13.42
CA TYR A 201 -7.89 23.19 -14.36
C TYR A 201 -8.71 24.46 -14.09
N GLY A 202 -9.83 24.37 -13.38
CA GLY A 202 -10.74 25.51 -13.15
C GLY A 202 -12.20 25.08 -13.09
N ALA A 203 -13.10 26.03 -12.85
CA ALA A 203 -14.53 25.74 -12.86
C ALA A 203 -15.01 25.54 -14.31
N ASN A 204 -15.44 24.32 -14.64
CA ASN A 204 -15.96 23.91 -15.96
C ASN A 204 -14.91 23.86 -17.08
N GLU A 205 -13.62 23.80 -16.75
CA GLU A 205 -12.55 23.67 -17.74
C GLU A 205 -12.09 22.21 -17.84
N THR A 206 -12.06 21.69 -19.07
CA THR A 206 -11.48 20.39 -19.40
C THR A 206 -10.52 20.56 -20.56
N PHE A 207 -9.42 19.81 -20.52
CA PHE A 207 -8.38 19.83 -21.55
C PHE A 207 -8.21 18.41 -22.10
N PRO A 208 -9.20 17.89 -22.86
CA PRO A 208 -9.07 16.58 -23.46
C PRO A 208 -7.93 16.58 -24.48
N VAL A 209 -7.18 15.48 -24.52
CA VAL A 209 -6.09 15.26 -25.47
C VAL A 209 -6.53 14.23 -26.50
N TYR A 210 -6.44 14.60 -27.78
CA TYR A 210 -6.73 13.72 -28.90
C TYR A 210 -5.41 13.30 -29.56
N VAL A 211 -5.35 12.05 -29.98
CA VAL A 211 -4.25 11.53 -30.80
C VAL A 211 -4.80 11.34 -32.21
N THR A 212 -4.21 11.98 -33.23
CA THR A 212 -4.80 12.04 -34.58
C THR A 212 -4.59 10.77 -35.41
N THR A 213 -4.86 9.60 -34.82
CA THR A 213 -4.80 8.30 -35.48
C THR A 213 -5.76 7.35 -34.77
N ASN A 214 -6.03 6.18 -35.38
CA ASN A 214 -6.93 5.19 -34.79
C ASN A 214 -6.18 4.28 -33.81
N VAL A 215 -6.89 3.72 -32.82
CA VAL A 215 -6.35 2.81 -31.79
C VAL A 215 -5.62 1.62 -32.43
N SER A 216 -6.16 1.05 -33.50
CA SER A 216 -5.54 -0.08 -34.22
C SER A 216 -4.22 0.26 -34.92
N ARG A 217 -3.90 1.55 -35.13
CA ARG A 217 -2.59 1.98 -35.64
C ARG A 217 -1.60 2.26 -34.51
N LEU A 218 -2.08 2.70 -33.34
CA LEU A 218 -1.24 2.92 -32.16
C LEU A 218 -0.73 1.60 -31.59
N TRP A 219 -1.57 0.57 -31.62
CA TRP A 219 -1.25 -0.78 -31.15
C TRP A 219 -1.69 -1.82 -32.18
N PRO A 220 -0.95 -1.93 -33.30
CA PRO A 220 -1.33 -2.82 -34.39
C PRO A 220 -1.08 -4.29 -34.03
N HIS A 221 -1.90 -5.17 -34.59
CA HIS A 221 -1.68 -6.62 -34.53
C HIS A 221 -0.65 -7.12 -35.55
N ILE A 222 -0.50 -6.39 -36.66
CA ILE A 222 0.51 -6.64 -37.69
C ILE A 222 1.46 -5.45 -37.68
N VAL A 223 2.70 -5.70 -37.27
CA VAL A 223 3.76 -4.70 -37.18
C VAL A 223 4.56 -4.75 -38.47
N ASP A 224 4.32 -3.77 -39.33
CA ASP A 224 5.08 -3.58 -40.57
C ASP A 224 5.64 -2.16 -40.66
N SER A 225 6.49 -1.90 -41.66
CA SER A 225 7.16 -0.64 -41.85
C SER A 225 7.19 -0.17 -43.29
N ASP A 226 6.82 1.09 -43.50
CA ASP A 226 7.00 1.83 -44.75
C ASP A 226 8.15 2.87 -44.69
N LEU A 227 8.94 2.89 -43.61
CA LEU A 227 9.86 4.00 -43.32
C LEU A 227 11.29 3.74 -43.78
N THR A 228 11.59 4.19 -45.01
CA THR A 228 12.95 4.29 -45.58
C THR A 228 13.91 5.20 -44.79
N THR A 229 13.39 6.01 -43.87
CA THR A 229 14.12 7.04 -43.12
C THR A 229 15.05 6.50 -42.03
N CYS A 230 14.81 5.30 -41.50
CA CYS A 230 15.65 4.71 -40.46
C CYS A 230 16.98 4.12 -40.98
N GLN A 231 17.12 3.96 -42.29
CA GLN A 231 18.29 3.31 -42.90
C GLN A 231 19.52 4.23 -43.07
N GLN A 232 19.37 5.55 -42.94
CA GLN A 232 20.41 6.51 -43.37
C GLN A 232 21.30 7.09 -42.26
N TYR A 233 20.93 6.96 -40.98
CA TYR A 233 21.65 7.64 -39.89
C TYR A 233 22.03 6.66 -38.77
N ILE A 234 23.35 6.50 -38.58
CA ILE A 234 23.98 5.76 -37.47
C ILE A 234 23.51 6.32 -36.11
N ASN A 235 23.22 7.62 -36.06
CA ASN A 235 22.42 8.23 -35.00
C ASN A 235 20.95 8.00 -35.31
N GLN A 236 20.45 6.82 -34.97
CA GLN A 236 19.05 6.43 -35.19
C GLN A 236 18.14 7.58 -34.77
N THR A 237 17.32 8.05 -35.70
CA THR A 237 16.35 9.11 -35.38
C THR A 237 15.50 8.63 -34.21
N ILE A 238 15.07 9.54 -33.33
CA ILE A 238 14.34 9.17 -32.10
C ILE A 238 13.10 8.31 -32.37
N ASN A 239 12.58 8.35 -33.60
CA ASN A 239 11.41 7.64 -34.10
C ASN A 239 11.68 6.18 -34.51
N CYS A 240 12.96 5.81 -34.68
CA CYS A 240 13.31 4.46 -35.12
C CYS A 240 13.14 3.45 -33.97
N PRO A 241 12.70 2.21 -34.26
CA PRO A 241 12.57 1.17 -33.24
C PRO A 241 13.88 0.93 -32.47
N GLY A 242 15.03 1.03 -33.14
CA GLY A 242 16.33 0.81 -32.50
C GLY A 242 16.75 1.90 -31.50
N ALA A 243 16.09 3.07 -31.46
CA ALA A 243 16.66 4.29 -30.85
C ALA A 243 17.02 4.18 -29.34
N GLY A 244 16.51 3.18 -28.62
CA GLY A 244 16.90 2.88 -27.23
C GLY A 244 18.12 1.98 -27.07
N MET A 245 18.80 1.62 -28.17
CA MET A 245 19.98 0.75 -28.18
C MET A 245 21.07 1.23 -27.22
N ARG A 246 21.30 2.55 -27.14
CA ARG A 246 22.36 3.11 -26.28
C ARG A 246 22.12 2.82 -24.80
N GLU A 247 20.89 3.00 -24.31
CA GLU A 247 20.53 2.74 -22.93
C GLU A 247 20.64 1.24 -22.59
N ILE A 248 20.22 0.37 -23.51
CA ILE A 248 20.37 -1.09 -23.38
C ILE A 248 21.86 -1.48 -23.41
N ASN A 249 22.67 -0.84 -24.26
CA ASN A 249 24.10 -1.13 -24.34
C ASN A 249 24.84 -0.77 -23.04
N ASN A 250 24.52 0.40 -22.47
CA ASN A 250 25.09 0.82 -21.18
C ASN A 250 24.71 -0.16 -20.06
N TRP A 251 23.46 -0.65 -20.07
CA TRP A 251 23.04 -1.70 -19.16
C TRP A 251 23.83 -2.99 -19.39
N LEU A 252 24.00 -3.42 -20.64
CA LEU A 252 24.68 -4.65 -20.99
C LEU A 252 26.15 -4.67 -20.53
N ILE A 253 26.85 -3.55 -20.68
CA ILE A 253 28.22 -3.38 -20.14
C ILE A 253 28.21 -3.54 -18.61
N GLY A 254 27.24 -2.93 -17.93
CA GLY A 254 27.08 -3.08 -16.48
C GLY A 254 26.66 -4.49 -16.06
N TYR A 255 25.84 -5.17 -16.85
CA TYR A 255 25.42 -6.56 -16.65
C TYR A 255 26.61 -7.51 -16.77
N SER A 256 27.38 -7.41 -17.86
CA SER A 256 28.58 -8.21 -18.12
C SER A 256 29.61 -8.08 -17.00
N ASN A 257 29.81 -6.87 -16.48
CA ASN A 257 30.82 -6.62 -15.45
C ASN A 257 30.35 -6.87 -14.01
N ASN A 258 29.09 -6.56 -13.68
CA ASN A 258 28.60 -6.51 -12.30
C ASN A 258 27.31 -7.32 -12.05
N GLY A 259 26.75 -7.97 -13.06
CA GLY A 259 25.49 -8.73 -12.93
C GLY A 259 24.27 -7.85 -12.65
N LEU A 260 24.22 -6.61 -13.16
CA LEU A 260 23.10 -5.68 -12.96
C LEU A 260 21.77 -6.27 -13.45
N ALA A 261 20.71 -6.18 -12.64
CA ALA A 261 19.38 -6.63 -13.04
C ALA A 261 18.88 -5.92 -14.34
N PRO A 262 18.12 -6.59 -15.21
CA PRO A 262 17.62 -6.08 -16.49
C PRO A 262 16.42 -5.12 -16.32
N ASN A 263 16.52 -4.19 -15.37
CA ASN A 263 15.51 -3.17 -15.08
C ASN A 263 16.13 -1.79 -15.25
N ILE A 264 15.89 -1.17 -16.40
CA ILE A 264 16.50 0.12 -16.76
C ILE A 264 15.46 1.21 -16.95
N THR A 265 15.86 2.44 -16.67
CA THR A 265 15.00 3.61 -16.88
C THR A 265 15.39 4.29 -18.19
N ILE A 266 14.44 4.39 -19.12
CA ILE A 266 14.65 5.00 -20.43
C ILE A 266 13.98 6.38 -20.46
N PRO A 267 14.72 7.45 -20.80
CA PRO A 267 14.15 8.78 -20.92
C PRO A 267 13.37 8.94 -22.24
N GLU A 268 12.23 9.61 -22.15
CA GLU A 268 11.54 10.23 -23.28
C GLU A 268 12.06 11.66 -23.42
N ILE A 269 12.60 11.99 -24.60
CA ILE A 269 13.53 13.11 -24.78
C ILE A 269 12.80 14.45 -24.95
N LEU A 270 11.59 14.46 -25.48
CA LEU A 270 10.86 15.69 -25.83
C LEU A 270 10.05 16.20 -24.63
N GLY A 271 9.21 15.34 -24.06
CA GLY A 271 8.36 15.61 -22.89
C GLY A 271 9.10 15.47 -21.56
N GLY A 272 10.27 14.83 -21.53
CA GLY A 272 11.15 14.72 -20.36
C GLY A 272 10.72 13.66 -19.34
N GLY A 273 9.72 12.85 -19.67
CA GLY A 273 9.30 11.72 -18.84
C GLY A 273 10.29 10.57 -18.89
N ARG A 274 10.18 9.62 -17.96
CA ARG A 274 10.99 8.41 -17.90
C ARG A 274 10.11 7.20 -17.69
N ARG A 275 10.38 6.11 -18.41
CA ARG A 275 9.72 4.81 -18.25
C ARG A 275 10.70 3.78 -17.76
N GLN A 276 10.17 2.71 -17.18
CA GLN A 276 10.94 1.55 -16.82
C GLN A 276 10.79 0.48 -17.90
N LEU A 277 11.91 0.06 -18.48
CA LEU A 277 12.01 -1.16 -19.26
C LEU A 277 12.44 -2.26 -18.30
N GLN A 278 11.55 -3.21 -18.07
CA GLN A 278 11.73 -4.23 -17.05
C GLN A 278 11.69 -5.61 -17.68
N SER A 279 12.60 -6.48 -17.24
CA SER A 279 12.68 -7.84 -17.70
C SER A 279 12.78 -8.81 -16.52
N GLY A 280 12.08 -9.94 -16.63
CA GLY A 280 12.03 -11.00 -15.64
C GLY A 280 12.41 -12.34 -16.23
N VAL A 281 13.11 -13.17 -15.45
CA VAL A 281 13.47 -14.54 -15.82
C VAL A 281 12.43 -15.50 -15.24
N ALA A 282 11.64 -16.14 -16.11
CA ALA A 282 10.69 -17.18 -15.74
C ALA A 282 11.37 -18.56 -15.87
N GLY A 283 11.62 -19.19 -14.72
CA GLY A 283 12.28 -20.50 -14.60
C GLY A 283 13.64 -20.47 -13.90
N ASN A 284 14.14 -21.65 -13.53
CA ASN A 284 15.43 -21.81 -12.88
C ASN A 284 16.57 -21.90 -13.92
N ILE A 285 17.71 -21.28 -13.62
CA ILE A 285 18.92 -21.32 -14.46
C ILE A 285 19.71 -22.61 -14.19
N ASP A 286 19.72 -23.08 -12.94
CA ASP A 286 20.51 -24.23 -12.49
C ASP A 286 19.85 -25.58 -12.76
N GLU A 287 18.52 -25.63 -12.86
CA GLU A 287 17.77 -26.86 -13.10
C GLU A 287 16.91 -26.76 -14.36
N PRO A 288 16.78 -27.83 -15.17
CA PRO A 288 15.76 -27.88 -16.22
C PRO A 288 14.39 -27.65 -15.58
N THR A 289 13.62 -26.68 -16.07
CA THR A 289 12.25 -26.46 -15.60
C THR A 289 11.27 -27.55 -16.05
N LEU A 290 11.76 -28.66 -16.60
CA LEU A 290 10.99 -29.76 -17.13
C LEU A 290 11.35 -31.08 -16.45
N ASP A 291 10.81 -31.27 -15.24
CA ASP A 291 10.62 -32.61 -14.65
C ASP A 291 9.57 -33.45 -15.42
N LEU A 292 8.88 -32.86 -16.41
CA LEU A 292 7.81 -33.51 -17.18
C LEU A 292 8.25 -34.15 -18.51
N VAL A 293 9.50 -33.94 -18.96
CA VAL A 293 10.04 -34.55 -20.19
C VAL A 293 11.11 -35.61 -19.90
N MET A 294 11.62 -35.70 -18.66
CA MET A 294 12.28 -36.91 -18.22
C MET A 294 11.20 -37.95 -17.86
N PRO A 295 11.14 -39.11 -18.54
CA PRO A 295 10.03 -40.02 -18.39
C PRO A 295 10.06 -40.71 -17.01
N PRO A 296 8.91 -40.89 -16.35
CA PRO A 296 8.76 -41.94 -15.35
C PRO A 296 8.86 -43.29 -16.08
N GLU A 297 10.00 -43.97 -15.96
CA GLU A 297 10.26 -45.39 -16.31
C GLU A 297 9.35 -45.98 -17.41
N SER A 298 9.22 -45.30 -18.55
CA SER A 298 8.28 -45.63 -19.61
C SER A 298 9.01 -46.47 -20.67
N ASN A 299 8.72 -47.78 -20.69
CA ASN A 299 9.40 -48.79 -21.52
C ASN A 299 9.16 -48.69 -23.05
N ASN A 300 8.62 -47.58 -23.55
CA ASN A 300 8.16 -47.44 -24.95
C ASN A 300 8.97 -46.44 -25.80
N TRP A 301 10.11 -45.94 -25.32
CA TRP A 301 10.88 -44.90 -26.01
C TRP A 301 12.07 -45.50 -26.78
N THR A 302 12.33 -44.99 -27.98
CA THR A 302 13.55 -45.34 -28.73
C THR A 302 14.76 -44.60 -28.16
N ASP A 303 15.96 -45.19 -28.28
CA ASP A 303 17.19 -44.53 -27.81
C ASP A 303 17.44 -43.17 -28.48
N GLN A 304 16.95 -42.99 -29.71
CA GLN A 304 17.09 -41.74 -30.45
C GLN A 304 16.18 -40.64 -29.88
N GLU A 305 14.96 -40.97 -29.49
CA GLU A 305 14.03 -40.03 -28.85
C GLU A 305 14.57 -39.54 -27.50
N VAL A 306 15.11 -40.44 -26.69
CA VAL A 306 15.74 -40.13 -25.39
C VAL A 306 16.96 -39.21 -25.59
N ARG A 307 17.83 -39.51 -26.57
CA ARG A 307 18.97 -38.66 -26.91
C ARG A 307 18.53 -37.26 -27.35
N ASN A 308 17.55 -37.15 -28.24
CA ASN A 308 17.05 -35.86 -28.70
C ASN A 308 16.43 -35.05 -27.55
N SER A 309 15.73 -35.71 -26.64
CA SER A 309 15.11 -35.08 -25.46
C SER A 309 16.15 -34.50 -24.52
N THR A 310 17.13 -35.33 -24.13
CA THR A 310 18.20 -34.91 -23.23
C THR A 310 19.09 -33.81 -23.85
N THR A 311 19.36 -33.85 -25.16
CA THR A 311 20.07 -32.78 -25.86
C THR A 311 19.29 -31.47 -25.86
N TYR A 312 17.98 -31.53 -26.12
CA TYR A 312 17.11 -30.36 -26.07
C TYR A 312 17.09 -29.74 -24.66
N ASP A 313 16.82 -30.54 -23.63
CA ASP A 313 16.73 -30.06 -22.24
C ASP A 313 18.04 -29.43 -21.76
N ARG A 314 19.18 -29.94 -22.20
CA ARG A 314 20.51 -29.38 -21.89
C ARG A 314 20.81 -28.06 -22.60
N SER A 315 20.17 -27.83 -23.74
CA SER A 315 20.40 -26.66 -24.60
C SER A 315 19.49 -25.47 -24.29
N VAL A 316 18.28 -25.71 -23.77
CA VAL A 316 17.23 -24.71 -23.63
C VAL A 316 17.39 -23.84 -22.38
N GLY A 317 17.33 -22.52 -22.57
CA GLY A 317 17.32 -21.54 -21.47
C GLY A 317 15.94 -21.26 -20.89
N PRO A 318 15.88 -20.47 -19.79
CA PRO A 318 14.62 -19.99 -19.22
C PRO A 318 13.91 -19.02 -20.17
N SER A 319 12.61 -18.82 -19.96
CA SER A 319 11.83 -17.82 -20.70
C SER A 319 12.07 -16.43 -20.09
N ILE A 320 12.25 -15.42 -20.92
CA ILE A 320 12.41 -14.03 -20.51
C ILE A 320 11.14 -13.26 -20.84
N LEU A 321 10.59 -12.55 -19.87
CA LEU A 321 9.38 -11.73 -20.01
C LEU A 321 9.77 -10.27 -19.84
N THR A 322 9.44 -9.44 -20.81
CA THR A 322 9.84 -8.03 -20.83
C THR A 322 8.66 -7.13 -21.16
N THR A 323 8.54 -6.00 -20.46
CA THR A 323 7.52 -4.98 -20.73
C THR A 323 8.07 -3.58 -20.54
N THR A 324 7.43 -2.60 -21.18
CA THR A 324 7.71 -1.18 -20.98
C THR A 324 6.51 -0.33 -21.42
N PRO A 325 6.21 0.78 -20.72
CA PRO A 325 5.26 1.78 -21.21
C PRO A 325 5.51 2.24 -22.65
N SER A 326 4.44 2.35 -23.44
CA SER A 326 4.48 2.90 -24.81
C SER A 326 5.10 4.32 -24.81
N HIS A 327 6.04 4.57 -25.73
CA HIS A 327 6.88 5.77 -25.72
C HIS A 327 6.06 7.04 -25.98
N TRP A 328 5.14 6.98 -26.94
CA TRP A 328 4.28 8.11 -27.28
C TRP A 328 3.33 8.49 -26.14
N VAL A 329 2.92 7.53 -25.29
CA VAL A 329 2.06 7.80 -24.13
C VAL A 329 2.83 8.62 -23.09
N LEU A 330 4.11 8.32 -22.88
CA LEU A 330 4.97 9.14 -22.02
C LEU A 330 5.19 10.54 -22.58
N LEU A 331 5.42 10.64 -23.89
CA LEU A 331 5.51 11.92 -24.57
C LEU A 331 4.22 12.74 -24.36
N MET A 332 3.06 12.13 -24.53
CA MET A 332 1.76 12.79 -24.29
C MET A 332 1.68 13.35 -22.87
N LEU A 333 2.01 12.55 -21.85
CA LEU A 333 1.92 12.96 -20.43
C LEU A 333 2.96 14.05 -20.09
N GLY A 334 4.20 13.89 -20.51
CA GLY A 334 5.27 14.87 -20.29
C GLY A 334 5.01 16.19 -21.01
N ALA A 335 4.60 16.14 -22.28
CA ALA A 335 4.27 17.32 -23.07
C ALA A 335 3.01 18.02 -22.54
N PHE A 336 1.99 17.27 -22.09
CA PHE A 336 0.81 17.85 -21.45
C PHE A 336 1.17 18.59 -20.15
N TRP A 337 1.99 17.99 -19.29
CA TRP A 337 2.45 18.66 -18.07
C TRP A 337 3.14 19.99 -18.38
N LYS A 338 3.98 19.98 -19.41
CA LYS A 338 4.67 21.18 -19.84
C LYS A 338 3.73 22.24 -20.39
N TYR A 339 2.77 21.86 -21.23
CA TYR A 339 1.70 22.74 -21.66
C TYR A 339 0.94 23.34 -20.47
N ALA A 340 0.60 22.51 -19.47
CA ALA A 340 -0.11 22.97 -18.28
C ALA A 340 0.71 24.02 -17.50
N ASN A 341 2.02 23.82 -17.35
CA ASN A 341 2.94 24.79 -16.74
C ASN A 341 3.04 26.08 -17.54
N ASP A 342 3.24 25.99 -18.85
CA ASP A 342 3.41 27.16 -19.72
C ASP A 342 2.12 28.01 -19.78
N LYS A 343 0.94 27.38 -19.67
CA LYS A 343 -0.36 28.05 -19.64
C LYS A 343 -0.87 28.38 -18.24
N ASN A 344 -0.22 27.91 -17.19
CA ASN A 344 -0.65 28.06 -15.80
C ASN A 344 -2.12 27.66 -15.58
N LEU A 345 -2.46 26.42 -15.97
CA LEU A 345 -3.79 25.84 -15.86
C LEU A 345 -4.22 25.60 -14.40
N GLY A 346 -4.71 26.64 -13.73
CA GLY A 346 -5.52 26.48 -12.52
C GLY A 346 -4.80 25.85 -11.31
N LEU A 347 -5.43 24.85 -10.69
CA LEU A 347 -4.97 24.23 -9.44
C LEU A 347 -3.83 23.24 -9.65
N ILE A 348 -3.70 22.65 -10.83
CA ILE A 348 -2.65 21.66 -11.08
C ILE A 348 -1.25 22.25 -10.98
N ASN A 349 -1.05 23.50 -11.41
CA ASN A 349 0.24 24.21 -11.28
C ASN A 349 0.49 24.75 -9.87
N ARG A 350 -0.54 24.80 -9.03
CA ARG A 350 -0.43 25.19 -7.62
C ARG A 350 -0.16 24.02 -6.69
N ALA A 351 -0.24 22.78 -7.20
CA ALA A 351 0.21 21.61 -6.47
C ALA A 351 1.73 21.50 -6.67
N GLU A 352 2.48 21.38 -5.59
CA GLU A 352 3.95 21.26 -5.67
C GLU A 352 4.39 19.91 -6.26
N ARG A 353 3.62 18.87 -5.97
CA ARG A 353 3.83 17.52 -6.51
C ARG A 353 2.51 16.95 -7.01
N PRO A 354 2.11 17.29 -8.24
CA PRO A 354 0.96 16.68 -8.88
C PRO A 354 1.32 15.30 -9.43
N ARG A 355 0.30 14.47 -9.64
CA ARG A 355 0.39 13.18 -10.32
C ARG A 355 -0.76 13.03 -11.28
N PHE A 356 -0.46 12.54 -12.46
CA PHE A 356 -1.42 12.28 -13.52
C PHE A 356 -1.77 10.81 -13.58
N GLN A 357 -3.05 10.52 -13.72
CA GLN A 357 -3.50 9.19 -14.09
C GLN A 357 -4.42 9.32 -15.30
N VAL A 358 -4.21 8.45 -16.28
CA VAL A 358 -5.10 8.38 -17.45
C VAL A 358 -6.42 7.73 -17.02
N ASP A 359 -7.54 8.25 -17.53
CA ASP A 359 -8.85 7.65 -17.26
C ASP A 359 -8.86 6.15 -17.60
N LYS A 360 -9.40 5.35 -16.67
CA LYS A 360 -9.39 3.87 -16.72
C LYS A 360 -10.21 3.32 -17.88
N ASN A 361 -11.10 4.12 -18.46
CA ASN A 361 -11.98 3.72 -19.55
C ASN A 361 -11.32 3.81 -20.94
N VAL A 362 -10.12 4.39 -21.03
CA VAL A 362 -9.43 4.59 -22.30
C VAL A 362 -8.30 3.56 -22.43
N PRO A 363 -8.17 2.86 -23.57
CA PRO A 363 -7.13 1.86 -23.74
C PRO A 363 -5.74 2.50 -23.75
N ILE A 364 -4.85 1.92 -22.93
CA ILE A 364 -3.40 2.08 -22.99
C ILE A 364 -2.82 0.68 -22.98
N TYR A 365 -1.92 0.41 -23.91
CA TYR A 365 -1.23 -0.87 -23.98
C TYR A 365 0.29 -0.72 -23.89
N GLU A 366 0.91 -1.78 -23.39
CA GLU A 366 2.35 -1.99 -23.35
C GLU A 366 2.69 -3.27 -24.12
N PRO A 367 3.85 -3.33 -24.80
CA PRO A 367 4.29 -4.56 -25.42
C PRO A 367 4.78 -5.52 -24.32
N LEU A 368 4.16 -6.68 -24.23
CA LEU A 368 4.65 -7.82 -23.48
C LEU A 368 5.41 -8.74 -24.44
N VAL A 369 6.74 -8.80 -24.27
CA VAL A 369 7.63 -9.60 -25.11
C VAL A 369 8.14 -10.78 -24.31
N SER A 370 7.80 -11.98 -24.77
CA SER A 370 8.37 -13.24 -24.29
C SER A 370 9.48 -13.67 -25.25
N THR A 371 10.65 -14.02 -24.73
CA THR A 371 11.76 -14.53 -25.54
C THR A 371 12.36 -15.75 -24.89
N ARG A 372 12.67 -16.77 -25.69
CA ARG A 372 13.34 -17.98 -25.21
C ARG A 372 14.31 -18.48 -26.25
N CYS A 373 15.48 -18.90 -25.80
CA CYS A 373 16.56 -19.36 -26.66
C CYS A 373 17.07 -20.74 -26.25
N ALA A 374 17.74 -21.44 -27.17
CA ALA A 374 18.51 -22.64 -26.91
C ALA A 374 19.90 -22.50 -27.54
N ALA A 375 20.94 -23.11 -26.95
CA ALA A 375 22.31 -23.00 -27.43
C ALA A 375 22.91 -24.37 -27.80
N TYR A 376 23.43 -24.47 -29.03
CA TYR A 376 24.00 -25.69 -29.61
C TYR A 376 25.45 -25.45 -30.05
N ASP A 377 26.33 -26.44 -29.87
CA ASP A 377 27.69 -26.35 -30.43
C ASP A 377 27.68 -26.66 -31.94
N TYR A 378 28.32 -25.79 -32.72
CA TYR A 378 28.39 -25.91 -34.17
C TYR A 378 29.03 -27.21 -34.69
N PHE A 379 30.10 -27.72 -34.04
CA PHE A 379 30.76 -28.94 -34.51
C PHE A 379 29.95 -30.19 -34.20
N ASP A 380 29.41 -30.27 -32.99
CA ASP A 380 28.52 -31.35 -32.56
C ASP A 380 27.30 -31.45 -33.48
N SER A 381 26.67 -30.30 -33.78
CA SER A 381 25.50 -30.23 -34.67
C SER A 381 25.81 -30.72 -36.08
N ARG A 382 26.98 -30.40 -36.64
CA ARG A 382 27.39 -30.92 -37.96
C ARG A 382 27.72 -32.40 -37.96
N LYS A 383 28.35 -32.92 -36.89
CA LYS A 383 28.71 -34.35 -36.78
C LYS A 383 27.48 -35.24 -36.64
N GLN A 384 26.49 -34.80 -35.88
CA GLN A 384 25.28 -35.56 -35.61
C GLN A 384 24.23 -35.40 -36.71
N ALA A 385 24.41 -34.42 -37.61
CA ALA A 385 23.43 -34.03 -38.63
C ALA A 385 22.06 -33.71 -38.01
N ASP A 386 22.06 -33.17 -36.78
CA ASP A 386 20.86 -32.95 -36.00
C ASP A 386 20.03 -31.78 -36.55
N ALA A 387 18.72 -31.96 -36.59
CA ALA A 387 17.79 -30.86 -36.80
C ALA A 387 17.77 -29.96 -35.55
N LEU A 388 18.48 -28.84 -35.61
CA LEU A 388 18.47 -27.84 -34.55
C LEU A 388 17.05 -27.31 -34.35
N THR A 389 16.62 -27.20 -33.09
CA THR A 389 15.25 -26.79 -32.76
C THR A 389 15.28 -25.55 -31.89
N ALA A 390 14.55 -24.51 -32.29
CA ALA A 390 14.34 -23.32 -31.50
C ALA A 390 13.19 -23.53 -30.50
N PRO A 391 13.35 -23.21 -29.20
CA PRO A 391 12.35 -23.55 -28.20
C PRO A 391 11.13 -22.63 -28.29
N PHE A 392 9.93 -23.13 -27.98
CA PHE A 392 8.77 -22.25 -27.78
C PHE A 392 8.89 -21.45 -26.47
N VAL A 393 8.39 -20.22 -26.49
CA VAL A 393 8.26 -19.41 -25.29
C VAL A 393 7.23 -20.02 -24.33
N ARG A 394 7.40 -19.77 -23.03
CA ARG A 394 6.41 -20.14 -22.01
C ARG A 394 5.94 -18.91 -21.27
N ASN A 395 4.64 -18.63 -21.34
CA ASN A 395 3.99 -17.54 -20.64
C ASN A 395 2.53 -17.93 -20.32
N LYS A 396 1.85 -17.11 -19.51
CA LYS A 396 0.48 -17.30 -19.04
C LYS A 396 -0.58 -17.37 -20.16
N PHE A 397 -0.29 -16.79 -21.32
CA PHE A 397 -1.18 -16.70 -22.47
C PHE A 397 -0.79 -17.65 -23.61
N GLY A 398 0.28 -18.41 -23.43
CA GLY A 398 0.92 -19.21 -24.46
C GLY A 398 -0.09 -20.14 -25.11
N SER A 399 -0.29 -19.95 -26.41
CA SER A 399 -1.11 -20.78 -27.28
C SER A 399 -0.30 -21.92 -27.92
N THR A 400 1.03 -21.91 -27.77
CA THR A 400 1.89 -23.06 -28.04
C THR A 400 1.76 -24.02 -26.88
N GLY A 401 1.06 -25.14 -27.08
CA GLY A 401 0.81 -26.15 -26.05
C GLY A 401 2.06 -26.56 -25.28
N ILE A 402 1.85 -27.19 -24.12
CA ILE A 402 2.90 -27.78 -23.29
C ILE A 402 3.92 -28.49 -24.21
N PRO A 403 5.24 -28.21 -24.09
CA PRO A 403 6.24 -28.87 -24.92
C PRO A 403 6.08 -30.39 -24.80
N THR A 404 5.55 -31.02 -25.84
CA THR A 404 5.51 -32.49 -25.95
C THR A 404 6.76 -32.95 -26.68
N LEU A 405 7.05 -34.25 -26.65
CA LEU A 405 8.20 -34.81 -27.37
C LEU A 405 8.19 -34.48 -28.87
N GLU A 406 6.99 -34.39 -29.46
CA GLU A 406 6.76 -34.09 -30.88
C GLU A 406 6.68 -32.58 -31.17
N ASN A 407 6.47 -31.74 -30.14
CA ASN A 407 6.24 -30.30 -30.28
C ASN A 407 7.11 -29.50 -29.29
N ARG A 408 8.44 -29.66 -29.41
CA ARG A 408 9.44 -28.98 -28.55
C ARG A 408 9.73 -27.54 -28.99
N GLY A 409 9.46 -27.24 -30.26
CA GLY A 409 9.88 -26.02 -30.88
C GLY A 409 9.76 -26.12 -32.39
N TRP A 410 10.50 -25.27 -33.10
CA TRP A 410 10.53 -25.29 -34.56
C TRP A 410 11.92 -25.63 -35.10
N PRO A 411 12.01 -26.49 -36.14
CA PRO A 411 13.29 -26.87 -36.72
C PRO A 411 13.88 -25.71 -37.52
N ILE A 412 15.16 -25.45 -37.35
CA ILE A 412 15.90 -24.40 -38.06
C ILE A 412 16.41 -24.96 -39.38
N ASP A 413 16.17 -24.23 -40.47
CA ASP A 413 16.74 -24.56 -41.76
C ASP A 413 18.28 -24.63 -41.69
N GLN A 414 18.85 -25.70 -42.25
CA GLN A 414 20.29 -25.92 -42.37
C GLN A 414 20.98 -24.77 -43.10
N SER A 415 20.30 -24.08 -44.02
CA SER A 415 20.85 -22.92 -44.74
C SER A 415 21.31 -21.77 -43.82
N ILE A 416 20.70 -21.63 -42.64
CA ILE A 416 20.95 -20.54 -41.70
C ILE A 416 22.20 -20.82 -40.83
N TRP A 417 22.41 -22.08 -40.45
CA TRP A 417 23.41 -22.45 -39.44
C TRP A 417 24.58 -23.31 -39.98
N ASN A 418 24.43 -24.02 -41.09
CA ASN A 418 25.49 -24.83 -41.69
C ASN A 418 26.33 -23.99 -42.68
N TYR A 419 27.00 -22.97 -42.16
CA TYR A 419 27.80 -22.03 -42.94
C TYR A 419 29.29 -22.41 -42.99
N THR A 420 30.07 -21.77 -43.86
CA THR A 420 31.54 -21.92 -43.97
C THR A 420 32.33 -20.67 -43.55
N ARG A 421 31.65 -19.63 -43.04
CA ARG A 421 32.29 -18.42 -42.51
C ARG A 421 33.16 -18.69 -41.28
N PRO A 422 34.11 -17.79 -40.94
CA PRO A 422 34.93 -17.92 -39.73
C PRO A 422 34.10 -18.04 -38.44
N LEU A 423 34.56 -18.91 -37.52
CA LEU A 423 33.87 -19.23 -36.25
C LEU A 423 34.16 -18.24 -35.12
N ASN A 424 35.05 -17.28 -35.35
CA ASN A 424 35.35 -16.18 -34.43
C ASN A 424 34.43 -14.96 -34.65
N ILE A 425 33.41 -15.08 -35.50
CA ILE A 425 32.54 -13.96 -35.88
C ILE A 425 31.16 -14.07 -35.22
N VAL A 426 30.71 -12.97 -34.59
CA VAL A 426 29.32 -12.80 -34.18
C VAL A 426 28.46 -12.54 -35.41
N ASN A 427 27.40 -13.33 -35.59
CA ASN A 427 26.44 -13.10 -36.66
C ASN A 427 25.01 -13.28 -36.15
N PHE A 428 24.11 -12.42 -36.61
CA PHE A 428 22.69 -12.44 -36.26
C PHE A 428 21.82 -12.43 -37.50
N THR A 429 20.76 -13.25 -37.50
CA THR A 429 19.77 -13.31 -38.56
C THR A 429 18.37 -13.46 -37.98
N TRP A 430 17.44 -12.62 -38.44
CA TRP A 430 16.01 -12.81 -38.23
C TRP A 430 15.49 -13.98 -39.08
N VAL A 431 14.45 -14.65 -38.59
CA VAL A 431 13.77 -15.75 -39.27
C VAL A 431 12.28 -15.47 -39.26
N ASP A 432 11.67 -15.49 -40.44
CA ASP A 432 10.23 -15.31 -40.58
C ASP A 432 9.50 -16.59 -40.14
N LEU A 433 8.49 -16.43 -39.28
CA LEU A 433 7.68 -17.53 -38.76
C LEU A 433 6.20 -17.40 -39.18
N HIS A 434 5.84 -16.41 -40.00
CA HIS A 434 4.45 -16.14 -40.39
C HIS A 434 3.75 -17.34 -41.06
N ASP A 435 4.41 -17.94 -42.06
CA ASP A 435 3.89 -19.09 -42.81
C ASP A 435 4.17 -20.45 -42.14
N SER A 436 4.77 -20.42 -40.95
CA SER A 436 5.14 -21.63 -40.23
C SER A 436 3.99 -22.13 -39.35
N THR A 437 4.01 -23.40 -38.96
CA THR A 437 3.07 -23.95 -37.97
C THR A 437 3.32 -23.43 -36.54
N VAL A 438 4.22 -22.47 -36.38
CA VAL A 438 4.73 -21.96 -35.12
C VAL A 438 3.92 -20.73 -34.73
N ASN A 439 3.26 -20.81 -33.57
CA ASN A 439 2.48 -19.69 -33.05
C ASN A 439 3.41 -18.72 -32.30
N ALA A 440 4.23 -17.96 -33.04
CA ALA A 440 5.18 -16.97 -32.53
C ALA A 440 5.21 -15.73 -33.41
N SER A 441 5.74 -14.62 -32.90
CA SER A 441 5.79 -13.34 -33.64
C SER A 441 6.93 -13.31 -34.65
N ILE A 442 8.12 -13.77 -34.27
CA ILE A 442 9.32 -13.83 -35.12
C ILE A 442 10.38 -14.75 -34.51
N GLY A 443 11.25 -15.31 -35.35
CA GLY A 443 12.41 -16.10 -34.95
C GLY A 443 13.73 -15.34 -35.10
N ALA A 444 14.75 -15.77 -34.36
CA ALA A 444 16.09 -15.21 -34.43
C ALA A 444 17.14 -16.30 -34.29
N VAL A 445 18.30 -16.15 -34.93
CA VAL A 445 19.44 -17.07 -34.79
C VAL A 445 20.73 -16.28 -34.63
N PHE A 446 21.47 -16.58 -33.56
CA PHE A 446 22.83 -16.09 -33.34
C PHE A 446 23.87 -17.14 -33.69
N SER A 447 25.04 -16.67 -34.13
CA SER A 447 26.30 -17.40 -34.09
C SER A 447 27.23 -16.64 -33.15
N ILE A 448 27.61 -17.24 -32.02
CA ILE A 448 28.44 -16.62 -30.99
C ILE A 448 29.76 -17.37 -30.87
N PRO A 449 30.92 -16.71 -30.95
CA PRO A 449 32.20 -17.36 -30.81
C PRO A 449 32.39 -17.89 -29.38
N TYR A 450 32.89 -19.11 -29.26
CA TYR A 450 33.27 -19.70 -27.98
C TYR A 450 34.47 -20.64 -28.11
N LEU A 451 35.09 -20.95 -26.97
CA LEU A 451 36.24 -21.86 -26.92
C LEU A 451 35.80 -23.28 -26.58
N LEU A 452 36.08 -24.22 -27.49
CA LEU A 452 35.88 -25.64 -27.24
C LEU A 452 37.18 -26.24 -26.68
N SER A 453 37.13 -26.70 -25.43
CA SER A 453 38.24 -27.38 -24.76
C SER A 453 38.25 -28.87 -25.13
N VAL A 454 39.35 -29.36 -25.73
CA VAL A 454 39.54 -30.81 -25.99
C VAL A 454 40.19 -31.50 -24.79
N ASN A 455 41.21 -30.85 -24.22
CA ASN A 455 42.03 -31.33 -23.10
C ASN A 455 42.43 -30.13 -22.23
N HIS A 456 42.98 -30.35 -21.03
CA HIS A 456 43.44 -29.27 -20.13
C HIS A 456 44.52 -28.33 -20.71
N SER A 457 45.08 -28.64 -21.88
CA SER A 457 46.18 -27.89 -22.51
C SER A 457 45.86 -27.33 -23.91
N ALA A 458 44.67 -27.61 -24.46
CA ALA A 458 44.31 -27.22 -25.83
C ALA A 458 42.84 -26.85 -25.96
N ALA A 459 42.59 -25.60 -26.34
CA ALA A 459 41.29 -25.07 -26.74
C ALA A 459 41.35 -24.59 -28.19
N PHE A 460 40.26 -24.77 -28.93
CA PHE A 460 40.13 -24.30 -30.31
C PHE A 460 38.88 -23.45 -30.47
N GLN A 461 38.92 -22.54 -31.44
CA GLN A 461 37.80 -21.66 -31.76
C GLN A 461 36.63 -22.48 -32.32
N SER A 462 35.46 -22.33 -31.69
CA SER A 462 34.18 -22.83 -32.18
C SER A 462 33.13 -21.70 -32.14
N SER A 463 31.91 -21.99 -32.57
CA SER A 463 30.76 -21.09 -32.46
C SER A 463 29.58 -21.84 -31.83
N MET A 464 28.85 -21.18 -30.94
CA MET A 464 27.53 -21.59 -30.49
C MET A 464 26.49 -21.08 -31.49
N ILE A 465 25.55 -21.93 -31.89
CA ILE A 465 24.36 -21.55 -32.62
C ILE A 465 23.24 -21.38 -31.60
N VAL A 466 22.68 -20.17 -31.53
CA VAL A 466 21.64 -19.85 -30.55
C VAL A 466 20.35 -19.41 -31.26
N PRO A 467 19.46 -20.35 -31.60
CA PRO A 467 18.09 -20.01 -31.96
C PRO A 467 17.29 -19.41 -30.81
N CYS A 468 16.43 -18.47 -31.15
CA CYS A 468 15.49 -17.83 -30.25
C CYS A 468 14.12 -17.70 -30.89
N THR A 469 13.09 -17.87 -30.08
CA THR A 469 11.69 -17.59 -30.44
C THR A 469 11.23 -16.38 -29.66
N ILE A 470 10.57 -15.45 -30.35
CA ILE A 470 10.01 -14.24 -29.76
C ILE A 470 8.49 -14.25 -29.97
N GLU A 471 7.75 -14.06 -28.89
CA GLU A 471 6.30 -13.85 -28.90
C GLU A 471 6.02 -12.49 -28.28
N ALA A 472 5.34 -11.62 -29.02
CA ALA A 472 4.94 -10.31 -28.56
C ALA A 472 3.42 -10.18 -28.54
N ARG A 473 2.90 -9.49 -27.52
CA ARG A 473 1.47 -9.16 -27.35
C ARG A 473 1.32 -7.75 -26.81
N TRP A 474 0.15 -7.16 -26.98
CA TRP A 474 -0.23 -5.96 -26.25
C TRP A 474 -0.89 -6.36 -24.93
N THR A 475 -0.49 -5.75 -23.82
CA THR A 475 -1.12 -5.94 -22.50
C THR A 475 -1.70 -4.61 -22.01
N GLY A 476 -2.89 -4.67 -21.43
CA GLY A 476 -3.56 -3.47 -20.91
C GLY A 476 -2.81 -2.90 -19.70
N SER A 477 -2.51 -1.60 -19.74
CA SER A 477 -1.75 -0.90 -18.69
C SER A 477 -2.47 0.33 -18.17
N ALA A 478 -2.38 0.55 -16.86
CA ALA A 478 -2.85 1.73 -16.16
C ALA A 478 -1.63 2.59 -15.76
N LEU A 479 -1.31 3.56 -16.60
CA LEU A 479 -0.15 4.43 -16.42
C LEU A 479 -0.44 5.61 -15.49
N VAL A 480 0.48 5.86 -14.58
CA VAL A 480 0.48 6.98 -13.64
C VAL A 480 1.80 7.74 -13.81
N TYR A 481 1.75 9.05 -14.03
CA TYR A 481 2.93 9.88 -14.26
C TYR A 481 3.11 10.92 -13.15
N ASP A 482 4.26 10.88 -12.48
CA ASP A 482 4.71 11.87 -11.51
C ASP A 482 5.73 12.79 -12.19
N PRO A 483 5.37 14.04 -12.52
CA PRO A 483 6.27 14.96 -13.19
C PRO A 483 7.42 15.46 -12.30
N SER A 484 7.21 15.53 -10.98
CA SER A 484 8.25 15.95 -10.04
C SER A 484 9.35 14.91 -9.94
N ALA A 485 9.00 13.62 -10.04
CA ALA A 485 9.96 12.53 -10.21
C ALA A 485 10.35 12.28 -11.68
N SER A 486 9.66 12.93 -12.62
CA SER A 486 9.75 12.72 -14.06
C SER A 486 9.65 11.24 -14.46
N THR A 487 8.92 10.43 -13.70
CA THR A 487 8.89 8.97 -13.85
C THR A 487 7.45 8.51 -13.96
N ALA A 488 7.19 7.62 -14.91
CA ALA A 488 5.93 6.93 -15.07
C ALA A 488 5.99 5.57 -14.38
N SER A 489 4.90 5.22 -13.70
CA SER A 489 4.68 3.93 -13.06
C SER A 489 3.41 3.30 -13.60
N ASP A 490 3.41 1.98 -13.75
CA ASP A 490 2.31 1.21 -14.31
C ASP A 490 1.98 -0.01 -13.45
N ASN A 491 0.83 -0.63 -13.73
CA ASN A 491 0.37 -1.86 -13.07
C ASN A 491 0.95 -3.13 -13.70
N VAL A 492 1.71 -3.03 -14.79
CA VAL A 492 2.36 -4.13 -15.53
C VAL A 492 3.85 -4.24 -15.12
N SER A 493 4.24 -3.49 -14.09
CA SER A 493 5.63 -3.28 -13.63
C SER A 493 6.30 -4.49 -12.99
N GLN A 494 5.78 -5.70 -13.24
CA GLN A 494 6.35 -6.98 -12.88
C GLN A 494 6.05 -7.97 -14.02
N PRO A 495 6.94 -8.10 -15.03
CA PRO A 495 6.74 -9.02 -16.14
C PRO A 495 6.51 -10.48 -15.72
N LEU A 496 7.06 -10.89 -14.56
CA LEU A 496 6.89 -12.24 -14.01
C LEU A 496 5.44 -12.59 -13.67
N CYS A 497 4.54 -11.61 -13.54
CA CYS A 497 3.11 -11.88 -13.39
C CYS A 497 2.47 -12.57 -14.61
N PHE A 498 3.20 -12.62 -15.73
CA PHE A 498 2.81 -13.30 -16.96
C PHE A 498 3.55 -14.63 -17.18
N GLN A 499 4.25 -15.14 -16.17
CA GLN A 499 4.91 -16.45 -16.29
C GLN A 499 3.90 -17.60 -16.34
N HIS A 500 4.35 -18.74 -16.84
CA HIS A 500 3.53 -19.94 -16.92
C HIS A 500 3.25 -20.50 -15.51
N PRO A 501 2.07 -21.07 -15.23
CA PRO A 501 1.73 -21.61 -13.91
C PRO A 501 2.76 -22.58 -13.31
N ASP A 502 3.35 -23.45 -14.12
CA ASP A 502 4.40 -24.38 -13.66
C ASP A 502 5.69 -23.66 -13.22
N ASP A 503 6.00 -22.50 -13.80
CA ASP A 503 7.15 -21.71 -13.38
C ASP A 503 6.85 -20.97 -12.07
N GLU A 504 5.57 -20.70 -11.79
CA GLU A 504 5.08 -20.11 -10.54
C GLU A 504 5.24 -21.05 -9.34
N SER A 505 4.84 -22.32 -9.49
CA SER A 505 4.96 -23.32 -8.43
C SER A 505 6.43 -23.61 -8.08
N ASN A 506 7.32 -23.65 -9.08
CA ASN A 506 8.75 -23.80 -8.87
C ASN A 506 9.34 -22.63 -8.08
N TYR A 507 8.87 -21.40 -8.33
CA TYR A 507 9.34 -20.22 -7.60
C TYR A 507 9.00 -20.32 -6.11
N GLU A 508 7.76 -20.73 -5.78
CA GLU A 508 7.31 -20.96 -4.41
C GLU A 508 8.07 -22.11 -3.73
N ALA A 509 8.36 -23.20 -4.46
CA ALA A 509 9.10 -24.36 -3.94
C ALA A 509 10.55 -23.99 -3.53
N VAL A 510 11.17 -23.03 -4.21
CA VAL A 510 12.49 -22.49 -3.88
C VAL A 510 12.44 -21.50 -2.69
N GLY A 511 11.26 -21.29 -2.09
CA GLY A 511 11.06 -20.39 -0.94
C GLY A 511 10.99 -18.91 -1.33
N ASN A 512 10.99 -18.60 -2.62
CA ASN A 512 10.80 -17.25 -3.12
C ASN A 512 9.30 -17.05 -3.35
N LYS A 513 8.68 -16.08 -2.67
CA LYS A 513 7.29 -15.70 -2.97
C LYS A 513 7.28 -14.80 -4.18
N LEU A 514 6.41 -15.08 -5.15
CA LEU A 514 6.16 -14.13 -6.21
C LEU A 514 5.71 -12.78 -5.63
N PRO A 515 6.09 -11.65 -6.26
CA PRO A 515 5.48 -10.36 -5.97
C PRO A 515 3.96 -10.43 -6.12
N ALA A 516 3.23 -9.63 -5.33
CA ALA A 516 1.78 -9.57 -5.44
C ALA A 516 1.35 -9.07 -6.84
N CYS A 517 0.83 -9.98 -7.66
CA CYS A 517 0.38 -9.68 -9.01
C CYS A 517 -1.07 -9.16 -9.02
N PRO A 518 -1.42 -8.19 -9.89
CA PRO A 518 -2.80 -7.77 -10.08
C PRO A 518 -3.68 -8.92 -10.62
N GLU A 519 -4.90 -9.06 -10.08
CA GLU A 519 -5.80 -10.20 -10.40
C GLU A 519 -6.32 -10.21 -11.85
N ASN A 520 -6.32 -9.06 -12.56
CA ASN A 520 -6.98 -8.89 -13.87
C ASN A 520 -6.02 -8.35 -14.96
N LEU A 521 -4.88 -9.00 -15.15
CA LEU A 521 -3.99 -8.69 -16.29
C LEU A 521 -4.40 -9.49 -17.53
N TYR A 522 -4.61 -8.79 -18.64
CA TYR A 522 -5.00 -9.36 -19.93
C TYR A 522 -4.03 -8.95 -21.03
N ALA A 523 -3.72 -9.89 -21.93
CA ALA A 523 -2.98 -9.62 -23.15
C ALA A 523 -3.80 -10.01 -24.39
N THR A 524 -3.51 -9.36 -25.51
CA THR A 524 -4.11 -9.64 -26.81
C THR A 524 -3.63 -10.98 -27.38
N SER A 525 -4.14 -11.37 -28.55
CA SER A 525 -3.49 -12.41 -29.36
C SER A 525 -2.06 -12.00 -29.74
N ILE A 526 -1.27 -13.00 -30.14
CA ILE A 526 0.09 -12.83 -30.65
C ILE A 526 0.07 -11.82 -31.80
N MET A 527 1.02 -10.88 -31.78
CA MET A 527 1.22 -9.97 -32.90
C MET A 527 2.14 -10.58 -33.94
N ASP A 528 1.91 -10.23 -35.18
CA ASP A 528 2.73 -10.62 -36.33
C ASP A 528 3.76 -9.53 -36.61
N ILE A 529 5.06 -9.88 -36.60
CA ILE A 529 6.15 -8.93 -36.80
C ILE A 529 6.79 -9.19 -38.15
N SER A 530 6.66 -8.23 -39.07
CA SER A 530 7.24 -8.35 -40.40
C SER A 530 8.77 -8.28 -40.38
N MET A 531 9.38 -8.94 -41.36
CA MET A 531 10.83 -8.91 -41.55
C MET A 531 11.36 -7.49 -41.83
N SER A 532 10.58 -6.67 -42.53
CA SER A 532 10.89 -5.25 -42.81
C SER A 532 11.02 -4.45 -41.52
N TRP A 533 10.10 -4.62 -40.58
CA TRP A 533 10.19 -3.95 -39.28
C TRP A 533 11.36 -4.47 -38.44
N ALA A 534 11.52 -5.79 -38.36
CA ALA A 534 12.60 -6.42 -37.59
C ALA A 534 14.00 -5.99 -38.09
N ASN A 535 14.17 -5.83 -39.41
CA ASN A 535 15.43 -5.34 -40.00
C ASN A 535 15.77 -3.90 -39.57
N MET A 536 14.81 -3.07 -39.15
CA MET A 536 15.11 -1.74 -38.59
C MET A 536 15.73 -1.79 -37.19
N LEU A 537 15.61 -2.91 -36.48
CA LEU A 537 16.36 -3.14 -35.23
C LEU A 537 17.81 -3.58 -35.52
N ASN A 538 18.07 -4.15 -36.69
CA ASN A 538 19.35 -4.73 -37.10
C ASN A 538 19.99 -3.98 -38.28
N LEU A 539 20.21 -2.67 -38.13
CA LEU A 539 20.74 -1.83 -39.19
C LEU A 539 22.23 -2.11 -39.46
N PRO A 540 22.71 -2.01 -40.70
CA PRO A 540 24.12 -2.15 -41.02
C PRO A 540 24.94 -0.99 -40.45
N LEU A 541 26.12 -1.29 -39.92
CA LEU A 541 27.09 -0.32 -39.41
C LEU A 541 28.25 -0.14 -40.40
N PRO A 542 28.84 1.06 -40.51
CA PRO A 542 30.06 1.24 -41.29
C PRO A 542 31.23 0.50 -40.62
N PRO A 543 32.20 0.00 -41.40
CA PRO A 543 33.38 -0.65 -40.84
C PRO A 543 34.21 0.33 -40.01
N TYR A 544 34.56 -0.06 -38.77
CA TYR A 544 35.47 0.73 -37.92
C TYR A 544 36.89 0.72 -38.50
N PRO A 545 37.55 1.90 -38.67
CA PRO A 545 38.83 1.98 -39.35
C PRO A 545 40.06 1.56 -38.51
N GLU A 546 39.95 1.28 -37.21
CA GLU A 546 41.09 1.01 -36.33
C GLU A 546 41.16 -0.39 -35.71
N ASP A 547 40.08 -1.19 -35.77
CA ASP A 547 40.07 -2.55 -35.20
C ASP A 547 40.34 -3.59 -36.30
N GLY A 548 41.46 -4.30 -36.19
CA GLY A 548 41.82 -5.38 -37.13
C GLY A 548 40.73 -6.45 -37.21
N ALA A 549 40.49 -6.99 -38.41
CA ALA A 549 39.70 -8.19 -38.76
C ALA A 549 38.27 -8.39 -38.20
N PHE A 550 37.80 -7.63 -37.21
CA PHE A 550 36.54 -7.89 -36.50
C PHE A 550 35.84 -6.60 -36.05
N SER A 551 35.15 -5.94 -36.99
CA SER A 551 34.22 -4.82 -36.71
C SER A 551 32.78 -5.34 -36.71
N PRO A 552 31.92 -4.96 -35.75
CA PRO A 552 30.50 -5.27 -35.83
C PRO A 552 29.92 -4.65 -37.12
N ASN A 553 29.21 -5.47 -37.88
CA ASN A 553 28.62 -5.06 -39.17
C ASN A 553 27.15 -4.65 -39.06
N THR A 554 26.50 -4.88 -37.91
CA THR A 554 25.12 -4.47 -37.63
C THR A 554 24.95 -4.03 -36.17
N THR A 555 23.87 -3.29 -35.90
CA THR A 555 23.53 -2.79 -34.55
C THR A 555 23.34 -3.90 -33.51
N ILE A 556 22.72 -5.03 -33.87
CA ILE A 556 22.58 -6.16 -32.92
C ILE A 556 23.92 -6.86 -32.70
N ASN A 557 24.75 -6.98 -33.74
CA ASN A 557 26.09 -7.55 -33.58
C ASN A 557 26.98 -6.66 -32.69
N ASP A 558 26.83 -5.34 -32.78
CA ASP A 558 27.50 -4.37 -31.89
C ASP A 558 27.05 -4.48 -30.43
N LEU A 559 25.75 -4.66 -30.17
CA LEU A 559 25.25 -4.94 -28.81
C LEU A 559 25.93 -6.19 -28.23
N ILE A 560 25.94 -7.28 -28.99
CA ILE A 560 26.46 -8.59 -28.53
C ILE A 560 27.98 -8.58 -28.43
N TYR A 561 28.67 -7.77 -29.24
CA TYR A 561 30.11 -7.63 -29.18
C TYR A 561 30.62 -7.28 -27.77
N ASN A 562 29.85 -6.50 -27.00
CA ASN A 562 30.18 -6.15 -25.61
C ASN A 562 30.19 -7.34 -24.63
N LEU A 563 29.72 -8.50 -25.08
CA LEU A 563 29.79 -9.76 -24.35
C LEU A 563 30.93 -10.66 -24.82
N ILE A 564 31.77 -10.25 -25.77
CA ILE A 564 32.87 -11.07 -26.28
C ILE A 564 34.18 -10.58 -25.68
N GLN A 565 34.99 -11.49 -25.16
CA GLN A 565 36.35 -11.24 -24.70
C GLN A 565 37.38 -11.83 -25.66
N VAL A 566 38.56 -11.21 -25.70
CA VAL A 566 39.73 -11.68 -26.45
C VAL A 566 40.72 -12.28 -25.46
N ASN A 567 41.17 -13.50 -25.72
CA ASN A 567 42.18 -14.16 -24.90
C ASN A 567 43.55 -13.54 -25.15
N GLY A 568 44.05 -12.72 -24.21
CA GLY A 568 45.30 -11.97 -24.37
C GLY A 568 46.57 -12.67 -23.91
N ASP A 569 46.49 -13.66 -23.01
CA ASP A 569 47.63 -14.49 -22.56
C ASP A 569 47.12 -15.53 -21.55
N TYR A 570 47.57 -16.79 -21.64
CA TYR A 570 47.78 -17.78 -20.56
C TYR A 570 47.79 -19.22 -21.11
N SER A 571 48.99 -19.70 -21.47
CA SER A 571 49.45 -21.09 -21.24
C SER A 571 48.75 -22.29 -21.92
N THR A 572 47.83 -22.10 -22.85
CA THR A 572 47.35 -23.20 -23.71
C THR A 572 47.75 -22.91 -25.15
N ASN A 573 48.00 -23.95 -25.96
CA ASN A 573 48.26 -23.80 -27.40
C ASN A 573 47.01 -23.31 -28.19
N ALA A 574 46.12 -22.55 -27.55
CA ALA A 574 45.07 -21.82 -28.22
C ALA A 574 45.74 -20.69 -29.03
N SER A 575 45.27 -20.49 -30.27
CA SER A 575 45.70 -19.38 -31.12
C SER A 575 45.68 -18.07 -30.35
N SER A 576 46.72 -17.24 -30.51
CA SER A 576 46.99 -15.97 -29.81
C SER A 576 45.91 -14.88 -29.93
N ASP A 577 44.74 -15.18 -30.50
CA ASP A 577 43.64 -14.24 -30.77
C ASP A 577 42.28 -14.98 -30.68
N ALA A 578 42.05 -15.76 -29.61
CA ALA A 578 40.81 -16.51 -29.45
C ALA A 578 39.69 -15.64 -28.84
N TYR A 579 38.51 -15.66 -29.45
CA TYR A 579 37.35 -14.87 -29.04
C TYR A 579 36.33 -15.77 -28.35
N TYR A 580 35.83 -15.36 -27.19
CA TYR A 580 34.87 -16.16 -26.43
C TYR A 580 33.90 -15.32 -25.61
N TYR A 581 32.71 -15.87 -25.43
CA TYR A 581 31.74 -15.38 -24.46
C TYR A 581 32.19 -15.76 -23.02
N PRO A 582 32.53 -14.77 -22.17
CA PRO A 582 33.04 -15.00 -20.84
C PRO A 582 31.88 -15.35 -19.91
N LEU A 583 31.89 -16.57 -19.41
CA LEU A 583 31.13 -16.93 -18.23
C LEU A 583 32.11 -17.22 -17.10
N GLN A 584 31.67 -17.08 -15.85
CA GLN A 584 32.35 -17.76 -14.74
C GLN A 584 32.56 -19.20 -15.19
N TRP A 585 33.82 -19.61 -15.32
CA TRP A 585 34.26 -20.85 -15.97
C TRP A 585 33.72 -22.06 -15.19
N ASN A 586 32.43 -22.35 -15.35
CA ASN A 586 31.81 -23.54 -14.82
C ASN A 586 32.28 -24.70 -15.70
N SER A 587 32.73 -25.78 -15.09
CA SER A 587 33.11 -27.01 -15.80
C SER A 587 31.94 -27.70 -16.52
N ASP A 588 30.71 -27.17 -16.38
CA ASP A 588 29.49 -27.73 -16.95
C ASP A 588 29.04 -26.94 -18.20
N LEU A 589 29.20 -27.58 -19.36
CA LEU A 589 28.79 -27.06 -20.67
C LEU A 589 27.27 -26.76 -20.74
N ASN A 590 26.43 -27.46 -19.99
CA ASN A 590 24.99 -27.24 -20.01
C ASN A 590 24.62 -25.94 -19.30
N LYS A 591 25.25 -25.67 -18.14
CA LYS A 591 25.10 -24.38 -17.45
C LYS A 591 25.59 -23.23 -18.33
N TYR A 592 26.69 -23.44 -19.05
CA TYR A 592 27.21 -22.47 -20.02
C TYR A 592 26.19 -22.15 -21.13
N ARG A 593 25.64 -23.20 -21.78
CA ARG A 593 24.60 -23.07 -22.82
C ARG A 593 23.36 -22.32 -22.32
N ARG A 594 22.88 -22.65 -21.13
CA ARG A 594 21.68 -22.05 -20.52
C ARG A 594 21.87 -20.60 -20.13
N SER A 595 23.04 -20.25 -19.57
CA SER A 595 23.35 -18.85 -19.26
C SER A 595 23.44 -18.03 -20.53
N MET A 596 24.15 -18.51 -21.57
CA MET A 596 24.21 -17.83 -22.86
C MET A 596 22.81 -17.64 -23.47
N ALA A 597 21.97 -18.68 -23.45
CA ALA A 597 20.59 -18.60 -23.92
C ALA A 597 19.75 -17.57 -23.14
N LYS A 598 19.89 -17.53 -21.81
CA LYS A 598 19.23 -16.54 -20.93
C LYS A 598 19.67 -15.11 -21.28
N ASP A 599 20.97 -14.89 -21.43
CA ASP A 599 21.54 -13.57 -21.64
C ASP A 599 21.11 -12.99 -23.00
N LEU A 600 21.20 -13.79 -24.06
CA LEU A 600 20.74 -13.41 -25.40
C LEU A 600 19.22 -13.24 -25.48
N ALA A 601 18.45 -14.08 -24.78
CA ALA A 601 17.00 -13.92 -24.67
C ALA A 601 16.63 -12.61 -23.95
N SER A 602 17.39 -12.21 -22.93
CA SER A 602 17.15 -10.96 -22.19
C SER A 602 17.43 -9.74 -23.05
N ILE A 603 18.52 -9.75 -23.82
CA ILE A 603 18.88 -8.67 -24.74
C ILE A 603 17.82 -8.51 -25.83
N LEU A 604 17.41 -9.61 -26.47
CA LEU A 604 16.35 -9.58 -27.48
C LEU A 604 15.01 -9.12 -26.89
N GLY A 605 14.62 -9.64 -25.73
CA GLY A 605 13.38 -9.25 -25.05
C GLY A 605 13.33 -7.75 -24.76
N MET A 606 14.42 -7.20 -24.20
CA MET A 606 14.59 -5.76 -23.93
C MET A 606 14.56 -4.92 -25.20
N TYR A 607 15.30 -5.34 -26.23
CA TYR A 607 15.44 -4.55 -27.45
C TYR A 607 14.16 -4.56 -28.30
N VAL A 608 13.49 -5.71 -28.42
CA VAL A 608 12.20 -5.80 -29.11
C VAL A 608 11.10 -5.08 -28.34
N ALA A 609 11.04 -5.19 -27.00
CA ALA A 609 10.04 -4.47 -26.20
C ALA A 609 10.21 -2.94 -26.31
N ASP A 610 11.46 -2.44 -26.24
CA ASP A 610 11.73 -1.01 -26.45
C ASP A 610 11.37 -0.58 -27.88
N GLY A 611 11.70 -1.39 -28.89
CA GLY A 611 11.34 -1.12 -30.29
C GLY A 611 9.84 -1.06 -30.52
N LEU A 612 9.07 -2.03 -30.04
CA LEU A 612 7.61 -2.06 -30.16
C LEU A 612 6.96 -0.87 -29.44
N SER A 613 7.49 -0.47 -28.30
CA SER A 613 6.98 0.68 -27.56
C SER A 613 7.13 2.01 -28.33
N ARG A 614 7.99 2.06 -29.36
CA ARG A 614 8.26 3.23 -30.21
C ARG A 614 7.44 3.23 -31.50
N ILE A 615 6.59 2.23 -31.71
CA ILE A 615 5.60 2.24 -32.80
C ILE A 615 4.82 3.55 -32.70
N GLN A 616 4.75 4.30 -33.81
CA GLN A 616 4.05 5.59 -33.87
C GLN A 616 4.58 6.67 -32.89
N TYR A 617 5.86 6.65 -32.48
CA TYR A 617 6.35 7.58 -31.43
C TYR A 617 6.20 9.08 -31.76
N VAL A 618 6.28 9.49 -33.03
CA VAL A 618 6.18 10.90 -33.46
C VAL A 618 5.31 11.09 -34.71
N GLU A 619 4.76 10.00 -35.24
CA GLU A 619 3.88 10.04 -36.41
C GLU A 619 2.49 10.65 -36.12
N PRO A 620 1.80 10.32 -35.00
CA PRO A 620 0.52 10.94 -34.69
C PRO A 620 0.74 12.33 -34.09
N ASP A 621 -0.04 13.29 -34.58
CA ASP A 621 -0.14 14.61 -33.96
C ASP A 621 -0.96 14.47 -32.67
N ILE A 622 -0.39 14.94 -31.55
CA ILE A 622 -1.03 14.90 -30.24
C ILE A 622 -1.57 16.29 -29.94
N ARG A 623 -2.89 16.42 -29.86
CA ARG A 623 -3.60 17.71 -29.77
C ARG A 623 -4.31 17.86 -28.45
N VAL A 624 -4.01 18.91 -27.69
CA VAL A 624 -4.82 19.32 -26.55
C VAL A 624 -5.87 20.33 -26.99
N ILE A 625 -7.13 20.10 -26.63
CA ILE A 625 -8.20 21.08 -26.92
C ILE A 625 -8.14 22.19 -25.89
N SER A 626 -7.85 23.41 -26.34
CA SER A 626 -7.74 24.59 -25.47
C SER A 626 -9.05 25.34 -25.33
N GLN A 627 -9.92 25.27 -26.35
CA GLN A 627 -11.24 25.89 -26.31
C GLN A 627 -12.20 25.11 -27.22
N ASN A 628 -13.39 24.82 -26.70
CA ASN A 628 -14.44 24.13 -27.43
C ASN A 628 -15.72 24.97 -27.34
N THR A 629 -16.11 25.61 -28.45
CA THR A 629 -17.34 26.42 -28.54
C THR A 629 -18.34 25.73 -29.47
N THR A 630 -19.59 26.22 -29.49
CA THR A 630 -20.62 25.66 -30.39
C THR A 630 -20.30 25.80 -31.87
N ALA A 631 -19.39 26.72 -32.26
CA ALA A 631 -19.02 26.98 -33.65
C ALA A 631 -17.63 26.46 -34.02
N THR A 632 -16.65 26.58 -33.12
CA THR A 632 -15.24 26.29 -33.40
C THR A 632 -14.55 25.55 -32.26
N VAL A 633 -13.60 24.69 -32.65
CA VAL A 633 -12.68 23.97 -31.76
C VAL A 633 -11.27 24.49 -32.01
N ASN A 634 -10.61 24.95 -30.94
CA ASN A 634 -9.22 25.38 -30.96
C ASN A 634 -8.37 24.34 -30.24
N TRP A 635 -7.26 23.94 -30.86
CA TRP A 635 -6.32 23.00 -30.27
C TRP A 635 -4.88 23.50 -30.36
N THR A 636 -4.03 22.87 -29.57
CA THR A 636 -2.59 23.06 -29.64
C THR A 636 -1.89 21.72 -29.74
N THR A 637 -0.89 21.62 -30.63
CA THR A 637 -0.08 20.40 -30.75
C THR A 637 0.95 20.34 -29.61
N LEU A 638 0.90 19.26 -28.83
CA LEU A 638 1.76 19.04 -27.67
C LEU A 638 3.20 18.70 -28.07
N LEU A 639 3.43 18.01 -29.19
CA LEU A 639 4.76 17.61 -29.66
C LEU A 639 5.72 18.81 -29.79
N PHE A 640 5.28 19.90 -30.42
CA PHE A 640 6.10 21.10 -30.63
C PHE A 640 6.19 22.01 -29.41
N GLN A 641 5.36 21.76 -28.40
CA GLN A 641 5.45 22.39 -27.10
C GLN A 641 6.37 21.66 -26.14
N ALA A 642 6.83 20.47 -26.49
CA ALA A 642 7.81 19.71 -25.76
C ALA A 642 9.23 20.34 -25.92
N GLY A 643 10.09 20.31 -24.88
CA GLY A 643 11.48 20.81 -24.92
C GLY A 643 11.74 22.32 -24.73
N LYS A 644 12.94 22.73 -24.30
CA LYS A 644 13.25 24.11 -23.85
C LYS A 644 12.96 25.24 -24.86
N ASN A 645 12.94 24.94 -26.16
CA ASN A 645 12.68 25.89 -27.25
C ASN A 645 11.27 25.74 -27.84
N ALA A 646 10.29 25.38 -27.00
CA ALA A 646 8.92 25.12 -27.39
C ALA A 646 8.32 26.22 -28.27
N LYS A 647 7.64 25.79 -29.34
CA LYS A 647 6.85 26.67 -30.19
C LYS A 647 5.38 26.28 -30.04
N SER A 648 4.52 27.26 -29.79
CA SER A 648 3.07 27.02 -29.77
C SER A 648 2.59 26.85 -31.21
N PHE A 649 2.14 25.65 -31.56
CA PHE A 649 1.48 25.40 -32.84
C PHE A 649 -0.01 25.22 -32.61
N ASN A 650 -0.77 26.29 -32.86
CA ASN A 650 -2.20 26.34 -32.60
C ASN A 650 -2.95 26.10 -33.91
N GLY A 651 -4.05 25.34 -33.83
CA GLY A 651 -4.97 25.12 -34.95
C GLY A 651 -6.41 25.40 -34.53
N SER A 652 -7.27 25.62 -35.52
CA SER A 652 -8.70 25.81 -35.33
C SER A 652 -9.49 25.19 -36.48
N ALA A 653 -10.64 24.57 -36.19
CA ALA A 653 -11.61 24.12 -37.19
C ALA A 653 -13.04 24.39 -36.72
N SER A 654 -14.00 24.30 -37.64
CA SER A 654 -15.42 24.29 -37.29
C SER A 654 -15.77 23.01 -36.50
N GLN A 655 -16.82 23.09 -35.67
CA GLN A 655 -17.28 21.97 -34.86
C GLN A 655 -17.58 20.71 -35.69
N GLU A 656 -18.27 20.88 -36.83
CA GLU A 656 -18.62 19.79 -37.73
C GLU A 656 -17.39 19.13 -38.35
N THR A 657 -16.44 19.94 -38.84
CA THR A 657 -15.20 19.40 -39.41
C THR A 657 -14.38 18.66 -38.35
N PHE A 658 -14.28 19.20 -37.14
CA PHE A 658 -13.58 18.54 -36.05
C PHE A 658 -14.24 17.21 -35.66
N GLN A 659 -15.56 17.17 -35.52
CA GLN A 659 -16.29 15.94 -35.18
C GLN A 659 -16.12 14.86 -36.27
N ASN A 660 -16.20 15.24 -37.54
CA ASN A 660 -15.99 14.31 -38.65
C ASN A 660 -14.56 13.77 -38.71
N GLN A 661 -13.55 14.58 -38.35
CA GLN A 661 -12.15 14.15 -38.32
C GLN A 661 -11.79 13.33 -37.08
N SER A 662 -12.36 13.69 -35.93
CA SER A 662 -12.03 13.09 -34.62
C SER A 662 -12.88 11.89 -34.23
N ALA A 663 -13.81 11.46 -35.09
CA ALA A 663 -14.72 10.33 -34.82
C ALA A 663 -13.97 9.05 -34.41
N ASP A 664 -12.81 8.80 -35.01
CA ASP A 664 -11.98 7.61 -34.76
C ASP A 664 -10.72 7.91 -33.90
N TRP A 665 -10.57 9.13 -33.39
CA TRP A 665 -9.40 9.52 -32.59
C TRP A 665 -9.62 9.18 -31.12
N PRO A 666 -8.70 8.46 -30.46
CA PRO A 666 -8.81 8.23 -29.03
C PRO A 666 -8.64 9.54 -28.27
N GLN A 667 -9.52 9.73 -27.29
CA GLN A 667 -9.57 10.88 -26.43
C GLN A 667 -9.10 10.51 -25.02
N TYR A 668 -8.08 11.20 -24.53
CA TYR A 668 -7.52 11.03 -23.20
C TYR A 668 -7.90 12.19 -22.30
N GLN A 669 -8.33 11.86 -21.08
CA GLN A 669 -8.50 12.82 -20.00
C GLN A 669 -7.69 12.33 -18.80
N PHE A 670 -7.11 13.29 -18.08
CA PHE A 670 -6.25 12.99 -16.95
C PHE A 670 -6.95 13.33 -15.64
N THR A 671 -7.04 12.35 -14.76
CA THR A 671 -7.31 12.59 -13.35
C THR A 671 -6.02 13.09 -12.71
N VAL A 672 -6.16 14.09 -11.84
CA VAL A 672 -5.03 14.75 -11.21
C VAL A 672 -5.11 14.51 -9.72
N GLU A 673 -4.02 14.06 -9.14
CA GLU A 673 -3.84 13.93 -7.70
C GLU A 673 -2.70 14.83 -7.26
N ARG A 674 -2.67 15.19 -5.97
CA ARG A 674 -1.57 15.93 -5.36
C ARG A 674 -1.10 15.22 -4.09
N TRP A 675 0.19 15.28 -3.84
CA TRP A 675 0.80 14.69 -2.65
C TRP A 675 0.69 15.63 -1.45
N GLY A 676 0.05 15.18 -0.37
CA GLY A 676 -0.14 16.03 0.79
C GLY A 676 -0.94 15.44 1.93
N TYR A 677 -1.18 16.28 2.93
CA TYR A 677 -2.02 16.01 4.08
C TYR A 677 -3.49 16.23 3.71
N GLY A 678 -4.36 15.31 4.10
CA GLY A 678 -5.82 15.47 3.99
C GLY A 678 -6.60 14.61 4.98
N TYR A 679 -7.91 14.85 5.05
CA TYR A 679 -8.86 14.09 5.87
C TYR A 679 -9.69 13.18 4.99
N GLY A 680 -9.61 11.87 5.20
CA GLY A 680 -10.24 10.87 4.35
C GLY A 680 -10.22 9.50 5.01
N LEU A 681 -10.92 8.55 4.41
CA LEU A 681 -11.06 7.17 4.92
C LEU A 681 -10.21 6.17 4.12
N ASN A 682 -9.13 6.65 3.50
CA ASN A 682 -8.25 5.87 2.63
C ASN A 682 -7.45 4.82 3.39
N THR A 683 -7.10 5.10 4.66
CA THR A 683 -6.23 4.24 5.46
C THR A 683 -7.04 3.32 6.38
N ARG A 684 -6.56 2.08 6.61
CA ARG A 684 -7.19 1.15 7.57
C ARG A 684 -7.30 1.74 8.98
N THR A 685 -6.32 2.52 9.39
CA THR A 685 -6.30 3.23 10.68
C THR A 685 -7.39 4.29 10.79
N SER A 686 -7.61 5.09 9.73
CA SER A 686 -8.72 6.07 9.69
C SER A 686 -10.10 5.39 9.69
N GLN A 687 -10.24 4.24 9.02
CA GLN A 687 -11.47 3.45 9.04
C GLN A 687 -11.78 2.93 10.45
N PHE A 688 -10.78 2.36 11.13
CA PHE A 688 -10.90 1.94 12.52
C PHE A 688 -11.26 3.11 13.44
N GLY A 689 -10.57 4.25 13.30
CA GLY A 689 -10.88 5.46 14.05
C GLY A 689 -12.31 5.94 13.86
N MET A 690 -12.79 5.97 12.61
CA MET A 690 -14.18 6.30 12.27
C MET A 690 -15.17 5.34 12.95
N SER A 691 -14.93 4.03 12.93
CA SER A 691 -15.80 3.05 13.60
C SER A 691 -15.93 3.34 15.10
N ILE A 692 -14.83 3.62 15.79
CA ILE A 692 -14.84 3.93 17.23
C ILE A 692 -15.58 5.24 17.52
N LEU A 693 -15.37 6.29 16.71
CA LEU A 693 -16.10 7.56 16.86
C LEU A 693 -17.61 7.39 16.65
N LEU A 694 -18.02 6.55 15.70
CA LEU A 694 -19.43 6.24 15.46
C LEU A 694 -20.04 5.42 16.60
N ILE A 695 -19.29 4.46 17.18
CA ILE A 695 -19.73 3.71 18.38
C ILE A 695 -19.94 4.67 19.55
N TYR A 696 -19.00 5.59 19.78
CA TYR A 696 -19.16 6.65 20.79
C TYR A 696 -20.41 7.49 20.53
N ALA A 697 -20.59 7.98 19.31
CA ALA A 697 -21.74 8.81 18.96
C ALA A 697 -23.06 8.05 19.17
N ALA A 698 -23.14 6.78 18.73
CA ALA A 698 -24.30 5.92 18.92
C ALA A 698 -24.61 5.69 20.41
N LEU A 699 -23.58 5.47 21.25
CA LEU A 699 -23.74 5.30 22.69
C LEU A 699 -24.33 6.56 23.34
N VAL A 700 -23.78 7.74 23.04
CA VAL A 700 -24.25 8.99 23.65
C VAL A 700 -25.63 9.37 23.12
N ILE A 701 -25.88 9.24 21.81
CA ILE A 701 -27.20 9.49 21.22
C ILE A 701 -28.23 8.52 21.79
N GLY A 702 -27.89 7.23 21.90
CA GLY A 702 -28.75 6.22 22.50
C GLY A 702 -29.08 6.53 23.96
N TYR A 703 -28.09 6.96 24.75
CA TYR A 703 -28.31 7.42 26.12
C TYR A 703 -29.23 8.65 26.18
N LEU A 704 -29.00 9.66 25.33
CA LEU A 704 -29.83 10.87 25.29
C LEU A 704 -31.27 10.56 24.86
N LEU A 705 -31.46 9.73 23.83
CA LEU A 705 -32.79 9.28 23.38
C LEU A 705 -33.50 8.50 24.49
N TRP A 706 -32.82 7.55 25.11
CA TRP A 706 -33.37 6.82 26.25
C TRP A 706 -33.74 7.77 27.40
N TYR A 707 -32.85 8.70 27.75
CA TYR A 707 -33.08 9.65 28.84
C TYR A 707 -34.23 10.62 28.55
N TYR A 708 -34.35 11.17 27.34
CA TYR A 708 -35.36 12.18 27.01
C TYR A 708 -36.68 11.59 26.50
N VAL A 709 -36.65 10.50 25.74
CA VAL A 709 -37.84 9.92 25.09
C VAL A 709 -38.43 8.80 25.95
N PHE A 710 -37.63 7.82 26.35
CA PHE A 710 -38.14 6.67 27.09
C PHE A 710 -38.57 7.04 28.52
N ILE A 711 -37.77 7.85 29.23
CA ILE A 711 -38.14 8.29 30.58
C ILE A 711 -39.32 9.27 30.57
N SER A 712 -39.50 10.08 29.51
CA SER A 712 -40.63 11.02 29.44
C SER A 712 -41.96 10.35 29.11
N LEU A 713 -41.94 9.26 28.34
CA LEU A 713 -43.15 8.56 27.88
C LEU A 713 -43.64 7.46 28.84
N PHE A 714 -42.75 6.73 29.53
CA PHE A 714 -43.11 5.47 30.21
C PHE A 714 -43.00 5.49 31.75
N ARG A 715 -42.57 6.59 32.38
CA ARG A 715 -42.46 6.69 33.85
C ARG A 715 -43.62 7.47 34.48
N PRO A 716 -44.21 6.99 35.60
CA PRO A 716 -45.24 7.73 36.32
C PRO A 716 -44.71 9.07 36.87
N LYS A 717 -45.58 10.11 36.90
CA LYS A 717 -45.25 11.48 37.33
C LYS A 717 -44.70 11.61 38.76
N SER A 718 -44.78 10.58 39.59
CA SER A 718 -44.17 10.53 40.94
C SER A 718 -42.67 10.19 40.92
N ASP A 719 -42.20 9.50 39.88
CA ASP A 719 -40.86 8.88 39.77
C ASP A 719 -39.99 9.51 38.67
N TRP A 720 -40.45 10.60 38.06
CA TRP A 720 -39.77 11.24 36.94
C TRP A 720 -38.33 11.64 37.28
N ALA A 721 -37.37 10.97 36.64
CA ALA A 721 -36.01 11.43 36.40
C ALA A 721 -35.34 12.23 37.52
N LEU A 722 -35.42 11.76 38.77
CA LEU A 722 -34.70 12.42 39.85
C LEU A 722 -33.23 12.03 39.79
N THR A 723 -32.48 12.78 38.99
CA THR A 723 -31.03 12.65 38.92
C THR A 723 -30.42 13.36 40.13
N SER A 724 -29.28 12.85 40.61
CA SER A 724 -28.49 13.53 41.63
C SER A 724 -27.16 14.00 41.06
N LYS A 725 -26.72 15.18 41.49
CA LYS A 725 -25.35 15.66 41.31
C LYS A 725 -24.46 15.38 42.52
N LYS A 726 -25.02 14.74 43.56
CA LYS A 726 -24.28 14.37 44.77
C LYS A 726 -23.52 13.08 44.52
N TRP A 727 -22.45 12.89 45.28
CA TRP A 727 -21.58 11.71 45.19
C TRP A 727 -20.90 11.63 43.83
N SER A 728 -20.35 12.77 43.38
CA SER A 728 -19.51 12.83 42.18
C SER A 728 -18.03 12.66 42.48
N SER A 729 -17.64 12.68 43.75
CA SER A 729 -16.28 12.41 44.21
C SER A 729 -16.28 11.30 45.24
N ILE A 730 -15.14 10.62 45.36
CA ILE A 730 -14.90 9.63 46.41
C ILE A 730 -15.02 10.29 47.80
N GLY A 731 -14.58 11.55 47.95
CA GLY A 731 -14.70 12.30 49.20
C GLY A 731 -16.14 12.50 49.65
N GLU A 732 -17.07 12.79 48.72
CA GLU A 732 -18.50 12.89 49.06
C GLU A 732 -19.11 11.54 49.46
N LEU A 733 -18.69 10.45 48.83
CA LEU A 733 -19.11 9.09 49.20
C LEU A 733 -18.54 8.67 50.55
N LEU A 734 -17.26 8.99 50.82
CA LEU A 734 -16.60 8.70 52.08
C LEU A 734 -17.25 9.49 53.23
N ALA A 735 -17.52 10.78 53.04
CA ALA A 735 -18.22 11.59 54.01
C ALA A 735 -19.62 11.04 54.32
N LEU A 736 -20.34 10.53 53.30
CA LEU A 736 -21.61 9.87 53.52
C LEU A 736 -21.42 8.54 54.28
N ALA A 737 -20.42 7.74 53.92
CA ALA A 737 -20.14 6.44 54.54
C ALA A 737 -19.75 6.56 56.02
N ILE A 738 -18.92 7.54 56.39
CA ILE A 738 -18.57 7.84 57.80
C ILE A 738 -19.81 8.20 58.62
N ASN A 739 -20.74 8.93 58.01
CA ASN A 739 -21.98 9.32 58.64
C ASN A 739 -23.09 8.26 58.51
N SER A 740 -22.78 7.04 58.05
CA SER A 740 -23.75 5.95 57.89
C SER A 740 -23.68 4.98 59.08
N PRO A 741 -24.78 4.28 59.43
CA PRO A 741 -24.75 3.30 60.50
C PRO A 741 -23.90 2.08 60.10
N PRO A 742 -23.25 1.41 61.08
CA PRO A 742 -22.49 0.20 60.81
C PRO A 742 -23.42 -0.92 60.30
N SER A 743 -22.91 -1.77 59.42
CA SER A 743 -23.62 -2.94 58.92
C SER A 743 -22.87 -4.21 59.28
N ILE A 744 -23.58 -5.21 59.80
CA ILE A 744 -23.04 -6.53 60.10
C ILE A 744 -22.51 -7.25 58.85
N GLU A 745 -23.02 -6.88 57.67
CA GLU A 745 -22.57 -7.40 56.36
C GLU A 745 -21.16 -6.93 55.97
N LEU A 746 -20.60 -5.97 56.71
CA LEU A 746 -19.24 -5.47 56.54
C LEU A 746 -18.33 -5.83 57.72
N ASP A 747 -18.77 -6.72 58.60
CA ASP A 747 -17.92 -7.16 59.72
C ASP A 747 -16.62 -7.82 59.21
N GLY A 748 -15.51 -7.57 59.90
CA GLY A 748 -14.18 -8.05 59.50
C GLY A 748 -13.53 -7.35 58.30
N THR A 749 -14.11 -6.29 57.74
CA THR A 749 -13.56 -5.58 56.57
C THR A 749 -12.59 -4.43 56.90
N CYS A 750 -12.32 -4.16 58.18
CA CYS A 750 -11.54 -3.01 58.65
C CYS A 750 -10.08 -3.00 58.17
N ALA A 751 -9.50 -4.16 57.85
CA ALA A 751 -8.14 -4.31 57.31
C ALA A 751 -8.13 -4.67 55.81
N GLY A 752 -9.25 -4.44 55.10
CA GLY A 752 -9.43 -4.76 53.69
C GLY A 752 -10.41 -5.90 53.45
N ILE A 753 -10.79 -6.10 52.18
CA ILE A 753 -11.80 -7.09 51.77
C ILE A 753 -11.11 -8.24 51.04
N GLY A 754 -10.87 -9.34 51.74
CA GLY A 754 -10.33 -10.58 51.16
C GLY A 754 -11.39 -11.47 50.52
N GLU A 755 -12.63 -11.44 51.04
CA GLU A 755 -13.69 -12.35 50.62
C GLU A 755 -14.59 -11.75 49.54
N GLY A 756 -14.63 -12.42 48.38
CA GLY A 756 -15.35 -11.94 47.20
C GLY A 756 -16.85 -11.69 47.41
N LYS A 757 -17.51 -12.46 48.29
CA LYS A 757 -18.96 -12.34 48.55
C LYS A 757 -19.35 -10.95 49.07
N ILE A 758 -18.46 -10.29 49.80
CA ILE A 758 -18.70 -8.97 50.39
C ILE A 758 -18.88 -7.91 49.29
N TRP A 759 -18.14 -8.01 48.18
CA TRP A 759 -18.30 -7.12 47.03
C TRP A 759 -19.65 -7.28 46.33
N ALA A 760 -20.30 -8.43 46.46
CA ALA A 760 -21.62 -8.70 45.88
C ALA A 760 -22.79 -8.13 46.70
N ASN A 761 -22.54 -7.68 47.94
CA ASN A 761 -23.56 -7.11 48.81
C ASN A 761 -24.12 -5.82 48.21
N THR A 762 -25.45 -5.73 48.14
CA THR A 762 -26.10 -4.56 47.55
C THR A 762 -26.07 -3.39 48.51
N VAL A 763 -25.74 -2.22 47.97
CA VAL A 763 -25.64 -0.96 48.67
C VAL A 763 -26.66 0.01 48.10
N ALA A 764 -27.36 0.75 48.97
CA ALA A 764 -28.32 1.75 48.55
C ALA A 764 -28.30 2.96 49.49
N ILE A 765 -28.67 4.13 48.98
CA ILE A 765 -28.79 5.34 49.79
C ILE A 765 -30.25 5.48 50.23
N ARG A 766 -30.46 5.65 51.54
CA ARG A 766 -31.79 5.67 52.17
C ARG A 766 -31.93 6.83 53.15
N ASP A 767 -33.18 7.23 53.39
CA ASP A 767 -33.59 8.15 54.43
C ASP A 767 -33.78 7.34 55.72
N VAL A 768 -32.86 7.51 56.68
CA VAL A 768 -32.83 6.75 57.94
C VAL A 768 -33.54 7.48 59.09
N GLY A 769 -34.31 8.54 58.78
CA GLY A 769 -35.01 9.37 59.76
C GLY A 769 -34.35 10.73 59.95
N ASP A 770 -35.09 11.69 60.54
CA ASP A 770 -34.60 13.00 60.96
C ASP A 770 -33.88 13.85 59.90
N GLN A 771 -34.17 13.65 58.61
CA GLN A 771 -33.46 14.30 57.48
C GLN A 771 -32.00 13.85 57.33
N HIS A 772 -31.67 12.65 57.83
CA HIS A 772 -30.35 12.03 57.73
C HIS A 772 -30.32 10.99 56.60
N LEU A 773 -29.28 11.05 55.78
CA LEU A 773 -29.04 10.09 54.69
C LEU A 773 -27.89 9.18 55.06
N ALA A 774 -28.06 7.91 54.77
CA ALA A 774 -27.02 6.92 54.98
C ALA A 774 -26.90 5.96 53.78
N VAL A 775 -25.69 5.43 53.64
CA VAL A 775 -25.40 4.23 52.86
C VAL A 775 -25.83 3.03 53.68
N VAL A 776 -26.73 2.23 53.14
CA VAL A 776 -27.27 1.03 53.78
C VAL A 776 -26.86 -0.19 52.96
N VAL A 777 -26.36 -1.23 53.63
CA VAL A 777 -25.77 -2.42 53.01
C VAL A 777 -26.59 -3.67 53.34
N GLY A 778 -26.86 -4.50 52.33
CA GLY A 778 -27.61 -5.74 52.46
C GLY A 778 -29.11 -5.53 52.58
N ASP A 779 -29.78 -6.44 53.29
CA ASP A 779 -31.25 -6.46 53.42
C ASP A 779 -31.81 -5.36 54.32
N SER A 780 -30.95 -4.73 55.15
CA SER A 780 -31.30 -3.56 55.96
C SER A 780 -31.79 -2.36 55.12
N LYS A 781 -31.54 -2.35 53.81
CA LYS A 781 -32.05 -1.29 52.91
C LYS A 781 -33.57 -1.26 52.80
N ASP A 782 -34.23 -2.39 53.04
CA ASP A 782 -35.69 -2.54 52.87
C ASP A 782 -36.46 -2.07 54.11
N SER A 783 -35.80 -1.92 55.26
CA SER A 783 -36.37 -1.33 56.49
C SER A 783 -36.33 0.21 56.52
N HIS A 784 -35.69 0.86 55.54
CA HIS A 784 -35.57 2.32 55.49
C HIS A 784 -36.29 2.93 54.28
N LEU A 785 -36.77 4.16 54.45
CA LEU A 785 -37.50 4.87 53.41
C LEU A 785 -36.56 5.30 52.26
N ARG A 786 -37.11 5.36 51.05
CA ARG A 786 -36.39 5.92 49.90
C ARG A 786 -36.25 7.44 50.03
N VAL A 787 -35.23 7.98 49.38
CA VAL A 787 -35.01 9.43 49.33
C VAL A 787 -36.22 10.14 48.73
N ARG A 788 -36.73 11.16 49.44
CA ARG A 788 -37.96 11.86 49.07
C ARG A 788 -37.69 13.10 48.23
N ARG A 789 -38.56 13.35 47.25
CA ARG A 789 -38.49 14.54 46.40
C ARG A 789 -38.82 15.80 47.20
N GLY A 790 -38.01 16.86 47.05
CA GLY A 790 -38.22 18.14 47.74
C GLY A 790 -37.76 18.16 49.21
N ALA A 791 -37.47 17.01 49.81
CA ALA A 791 -36.85 16.93 51.13
C ALA A 791 -35.40 17.45 51.09
N LYS A 792 -35.00 18.13 52.16
CA LYS A 792 -33.63 18.59 52.37
C LYS A 792 -32.97 17.72 53.44
N TYR A 793 -31.74 17.33 53.20
CA TYR A 793 -30.96 16.42 54.02
C TYR A 793 -29.65 17.06 54.47
N GLY A 794 -29.17 16.72 55.65
CA GLY A 794 -27.90 17.21 56.19
C GLY A 794 -27.81 17.29 57.72
N SER A 795 -28.75 16.67 58.43
CA SER A 795 -28.64 16.43 59.86
C SER A 795 -27.74 15.21 60.12
N LEU A 796 -27.03 15.24 61.25
CA LEU A 796 -26.51 14.03 61.88
C LEU A 796 -27.65 13.39 62.65
N ARG A 797 -27.67 12.05 62.70
CA ARG A 797 -28.61 11.30 63.53
C ARG A 797 -28.52 11.82 64.96
N SER A 798 -29.63 12.26 65.56
CA SER A 798 -29.64 12.52 67.00
C SER A 798 -29.54 11.17 67.70
N GLU A 799 -28.45 10.95 68.43
CA GLU A 799 -28.37 9.82 69.35
C GLU A 799 -29.55 9.90 70.33
N GLN A 800 -30.27 8.79 70.45
CA GLN A 800 -31.06 8.48 71.64
C GLN A 800 -30.16 7.79 72.64
#